data_AF-A0A1S4CR09-F1
#
_entry.id   AF-A0A1S4CR09-F1
#
_cell.length_a   1.000
_cell.length_b   1.000
_cell.length_c   1.000
_cell.angle_alpha   90.00
_cell.angle_beta   90.00
_cell.angle_gamma   90.00
#
_symmetry.space_group_name_H-M   'P 1'
#
loop_
_entity.id
_entity.type
_entity.pdbx_description
1 polymer ?
#
loop_
_entity_poly.entity_id
_entity_poly.type
_entity_poly.pdbx_seq_one_letter_code
_entity_poly.pdbx_strand_id
1 'polypeptide(L)'
;MVHCKILGLDVCADTKVGDEMLRGISGGQKKRVTTGEMLVGPAKALFMDEISTGLDSSTTFSIVNSLRLSVQLLKGTTVISLLQPAPETYNLFDDIILLSDGYIVYQGPRESILEFFESMGFKCPERKGVADFLQEVTSTKDQQQYWAKRDEPYRFVTSKEFAEAYQSFHVGRKLGDELATPYDKSKSHPAALSTQKYGIGTKQLLKVCAEREFLLMKRNSFVYIFKLFQLVVMALITMTVFFRTKMPRDDMDDGGIYAGALFFVVVQIMFNGMAEINLTILKLPVFFKQRDLLFFPSWAYALPTWILKIPITIVEVAIWTFLTYYVMGFDPNVSRLFKQFFLLVLVHQMASALYRFIGAAGRTMGVASTFGAFALILQFALSGFILSRDDVKKWWIWGYWISPLMYSMNSILVNEFDGKNWKHIAPNGNEPLGAAVVRARGFFPDAYWYWIGIGALIGFVMILNVFYSLGLAYLNPFGKPQAMVSEDNENADNVRLISPQGGDSVSEGQNKKRGMVLPFEPHSITFDDIVYSVDMPQEMKGQGSTEDRLVLLKGVSGSFRPGVLTALMGVSGAGKTTLMDVLAGRKTGGYIDGSIKISGYPKKQETFARVSGYCEQNDIHSPYVTVYESLVYSAWLRLPQDVDENKRKMFVEEVMELVELTLLRSALVGLPGVNGLSTEQRKRLTIAVELVANPSIIFMDEPTSGLDARAAAIVMRAVRNTVDTGRTVVCTIHQPSIDIFEAFDELFLMKRGGQEIYVGPLGHHSCHLIKYFESMPGVSKIKEAYNPATWMLEVTASSQEMMLGVDFADLYKKSDLYKRNKLLIAELSTPRPGTKDLHFETQFSQPFWTQCMACLWKQYWSYWRNPSYTAVRFIFTLFIALVFGTMFWDLGTKVSRSQDLFNAMGSMYAACLFLGVQNSSSVQPVVAVERTVFYRERAAGMYSAIPYAIGQVIVELPYVFVQAAFYGIIVYAMIGFEWTAAKFFWYFFFMYFTLLYFTFYGMMTVAITPNQNVASVVAAFFYAVWNLFSGFIVPRPRIPIWWRWYYWACPVAWTLYGLVASQFADLQNDLGNNENVKQFLSRYFGFEHDFLGVVAAVIVALPVMFAVIFALAIKALNFQRR
;
A
#
# COMPACT_ATOMS: atom_id res chain seq x y z
N MET A 1 17.58 24.43 10.88
CA MET A 1 19.01 24.06 10.81
C MET A 1 19.55 23.57 12.16
N VAL A 2 19.43 24.34 13.25
CA VAL A 2 19.86 23.91 14.61
C VAL A 2 19.23 22.57 15.03
N HIS A 3 17.91 22.44 14.95
CA HIS A 3 17.20 21.18 15.23
C HIS A 3 17.63 20.00 14.32
N CYS A 4 17.98 20.26 13.05
CA CYS A 4 18.49 19.22 12.15
C CYS A 4 19.86 18.71 12.59
N LYS A 5 20.75 19.59 13.09
CA LYS A 5 22.03 19.20 13.67
C LYS A 5 21.86 18.45 14.98
N ILE A 6 20.99 18.94 15.87
CA ILE A 6 20.66 18.28 17.15
C ILE A 6 20.18 16.84 16.91
N LEU A 7 19.36 16.61 15.88
CA LEU A 7 18.83 15.28 15.54
C LEU A 7 19.72 14.46 14.59
N GLY A 8 20.90 14.96 14.20
CA GLY A 8 21.80 14.26 13.26
C GLY A 8 21.17 13.97 11.90
N LEU A 9 20.36 14.90 11.40
CA LEU A 9 19.66 14.86 10.10
C LEU A 9 20.33 15.76 9.04
N ASP A 10 21.43 16.41 9.38
CA ASP A 10 22.19 17.29 8.49
C ASP A 10 22.76 16.55 7.28
N VAL A 11 23.25 15.32 7.47
CA VAL A 11 23.79 14.47 6.39
C VAL A 11 22.73 14.11 5.34
N CYS A 12 21.45 14.07 5.71
CA CYS A 12 20.35 13.68 4.82
C CYS A 12 19.32 14.81 4.58
N ALA A 13 19.67 16.07 4.87
CA ALA A 13 18.73 17.19 4.86
C ALA A 13 18.02 17.39 3.50
N ASP A 14 18.73 17.15 2.39
CA ASP A 14 18.21 17.29 1.02
C ASP A 14 17.71 15.97 0.42
N THR A 15 17.80 14.86 1.17
CA THR A 15 17.33 13.55 0.72
C THR A 15 15.81 13.46 0.88
N LYS A 16 15.11 12.97 -0.15
CA LYS A 16 13.66 12.72 -0.06
C LYS A 16 13.39 11.65 1.00
N VAL A 17 12.34 11.82 1.79
CA VAL A 17 11.93 10.85 2.82
C VAL A 17 11.63 9.47 2.22
N GLY A 18 11.18 9.42 0.96
CA GLY A 18 10.89 8.19 0.22
C GLY A 18 9.50 7.63 0.48
N ASP A 19 9.06 6.71 -0.38
CA ASP A 19 7.79 5.97 -0.29
C ASP A 19 8.05 4.45 -0.40
N GLU A 20 7.01 3.63 -0.65
CA GLU A 20 7.15 2.17 -0.79
C GLU A 20 8.08 1.74 -1.94
N MET A 21 8.29 2.61 -2.94
CA MET A 21 8.98 2.28 -4.19
C MET A 21 10.26 3.10 -4.40
N LEU A 22 10.34 4.30 -3.82
CA LEU A 22 11.46 5.21 -3.92
C LEU A 22 12.24 5.20 -2.59
N ARG A 23 13.41 4.57 -2.62
CA ARG A 23 14.31 4.50 -1.45
C ARG A 23 14.64 5.92 -1.01
N GLY A 24 14.18 6.28 0.19
CA GLY A 24 14.48 7.56 0.81
C GLY A 24 15.36 7.39 2.03
N ILE A 25 15.15 8.23 3.04
CA ILE A 25 15.85 8.15 4.32
C ILE A 25 15.46 6.86 5.08
N SER A 26 16.37 6.36 5.91
CA SER A 26 16.16 5.13 6.70
C SER A 26 14.98 5.27 7.66
N GLY A 27 14.38 4.15 8.10
CA GLY A 27 13.26 4.17 9.06
C GLY A 27 13.56 5.01 10.31
N GLY A 28 14.77 4.87 10.86
CA GLY A 28 15.19 5.66 12.01
C GLY A 28 15.43 7.15 11.71
N GLN A 29 15.80 7.50 10.48
CA GLN A 29 15.82 8.90 10.05
C GLN A 29 14.39 9.46 9.89
N LYS A 30 13.42 8.66 9.39
CA LYS A 30 12.01 9.09 9.29
C LYS A 30 11.41 9.44 10.66
N LYS A 31 11.73 8.66 11.69
CA LYS A 31 11.31 8.95 13.07
C LYS A 31 11.93 10.25 13.59
N ARG A 32 13.24 10.43 13.42
CA ARG A 32 13.91 11.68 13.78
C ARG A 32 13.34 12.90 13.05
N VAL A 33 12.96 12.77 11.78
CA VAL A 33 12.26 13.83 11.05
C VAL A 33 10.92 14.16 11.69
N THR A 34 10.16 13.16 12.16
CA THR A 34 8.89 13.38 12.86
C THR A 34 9.09 14.09 14.20
N THR A 35 10.07 13.67 15.01
CA THR A 35 10.44 14.35 16.25
C THR A 35 10.89 15.79 15.97
N GLY A 36 11.69 15.98 14.92
CA GLY A 36 12.13 17.30 14.48
C GLY A 36 10.98 18.20 14.04
N GLU A 37 9.98 17.67 13.32
CA GLU A 37 8.78 18.40 12.94
C GLU A 37 8.04 18.94 14.17
N MET A 38 7.97 18.17 15.27
CA MET A 38 7.30 18.58 16.51
C MET A 38 8.13 19.55 17.36
N LEU A 39 9.47 19.41 17.34
CA LEU A 39 10.38 20.31 18.06
C LEU A 39 10.48 21.69 17.40
N VAL A 40 10.24 21.78 16.10
CA VAL A 40 10.24 23.05 15.36
C VAL A 40 8.94 23.81 15.67
N GLY A 41 8.88 24.41 16.85
CA GLY A 41 7.76 25.23 17.32
C GLY A 41 8.01 25.80 18.72
N PRO A 42 7.17 26.73 19.19
CA PRO A 42 7.30 27.32 20.53
C PRO A 42 6.74 26.42 21.65
N ALA A 43 6.50 25.14 21.37
CA ALA A 43 5.87 24.22 22.31
C ALA A 43 6.79 24.00 23.53
N LYS A 44 6.30 24.40 24.71
CA LYS A 44 6.99 24.17 25.98
C LYS A 44 6.64 22.85 26.63
N ALA A 45 5.51 22.25 26.28
CA ALA A 45 5.10 20.93 26.74
C ALA A 45 5.05 19.98 25.55
N LEU A 46 5.83 18.91 25.60
CA LEU A 46 5.92 17.91 24.54
C LEU A 46 5.47 16.56 25.07
N PHE A 47 4.47 15.96 24.43
CA PHE A 47 4.02 14.60 24.71
C PHE A 47 4.48 13.72 23.55
N MET A 48 5.39 12.80 23.84
CA MET A 48 6.08 11.99 22.85
C MET A 48 5.75 10.52 23.09
N ASP A 49 4.92 9.98 22.21
CA ASP A 49 4.47 8.58 22.32
C ASP A 49 5.35 7.67 21.47
N GLU A 50 5.93 6.63 22.08
CA GLU A 50 6.67 5.54 21.44
C GLU A 50 7.76 5.99 20.45
N ILE A 51 8.54 7.01 20.82
CA ILE A 51 9.56 7.57 19.93
C ILE A 51 10.69 6.58 19.62
N SER A 52 10.91 5.57 20.48
CA SER A 52 11.97 4.56 20.35
C SER A 52 11.65 3.40 19.40
N THR A 53 10.39 3.14 19.03
CA THR A 53 10.02 1.92 18.28
C THR A 53 10.76 1.81 16.94
N GLY A 54 11.56 0.76 16.72
CA GLY A 54 12.33 0.60 15.48
C GLY A 54 13.53 1.55 15.33
N LEU A 55 13.96 2.17 16.43
CA LEU A 55 15.27 2.81 16.55
C LEU A 55 16.23 1.90 17.31
N ASP A 56 17.52 2.00 16.99
CA ASP A 56 18.57 1.40 17.78
C ASP A 56 18.78 2.16 19.11
N SER A 57 19.38 1.50 20.10
CA SER A 57 19.51 2.07 21.45
C SER A 57 20.40 3.31 21.47
N SER A 58 21.44 3.35 20.63
CA SER A 58 22.35 4.50 20.53
C SER A 58 21.67 5.73 19.92
N THR A 59 20.85 5.55 18.89
CA THR A 59 20.03 6.61 18.30
C THR A 59 18.95 7.06 19.28
N THR A 60 18.31 6.13 19.99
CA THR A 60 17.31 6.45 21.02
C THR A 60 17.92 7.29 22.13
N PHE A 61 19.06 6.87 22.69
CA PHE A 61 19.82 7.64 23.67
C PHE A 61 20.16 9.03 23.16
N SER A 62 20.65 9.14 21.92
CA SER A 62 21.01 10.43 21.31
C SER A 62 19.80 11.37 21.18
N ILE A 63 18.63 10.84 20.80
CA ILE A 63 17.38 11.62 20.71
C ILE A 63 16.93 12.06 22.09
N VAL A 64 16.86 11.15 23.06
CA VAL A 64 16.41 11.46 24.43
C VAL A 64 17.36 12.43 25.11
N ASN A 65 18.67 12.27 24.93
CA ASN A 65 19.66 13.21 25.46
C ASN A 65 19.52 14.59 24.80
N SER A 66 19.24 14.64 23.50
CA SER A 66 18.94 15.89 22.80
C SER A 66 17.68 16.57 23.33
N LEU A 67 16.62 15.79 23.62
CA LEU A 67 15.40 16.29 24.22
C LEU A 67 15.63 16.80 25.64
N ARG A 68 16.41 16.08 26.45
CA ARG A 68 16.82 16.50 27.80
C ARG A 68 17.55 17.85 27.76
N LEU A 69 18.55 17.98 26.88
CA LEU A 69 19.27 19.24 26.69
C LEU A 69 18.32 20.36 26.23
N SER A 70 17.39 20.05 25.32
CA SER A 70 16.37 21.00 24.87
C SER A 70 15.45 21.45 26.01
N VAL A 71 15.01 20.54 26.88
CA VAL A 71 14.19 20.83 28.07
C VAL A 71 14.93 21.75 29.03
N GLN A 72 16.20 21.46 29.31
CA GLN A 72 17.04 22.26 30.20
C GLN A 72 17.29 23.68 29.65
N LEU A 73 17.58 23.79 28.35
CA LEU A 73 17.87 25.08 27.70
C LEU A 73 16.61 25.93 27.49
N LEU A 74 15.50 25.32 27.06
CA LEU A 74 14.25 26.03 26.75
C LEU A 74 13.30 26.16 27.95
N LYS A 75 13.64 25.54 29.09
CA LYS A 75 12.79 25.44 30.29
C LYS A 75 11.39 24.90 29.95
N GLY A 76 11.36 23.76 29.26
CA GLY A 76 10.14 23.04 28.87
C GLY A 76 9.83 21.84 29.77
N THR A 77 8.74 21.14 29.48
CA THR A 77 8.35 19.85 30.05
C THR A 77 8.21 18.86 28.90
N THR A 78 8.80 17.68 29.01
CA THR A 78 8.64 16.63 28.01
C THR A 78 8.24 15.34 28.71
N VAL A 79 7.10 14.79 28.33
CA VAL A 79 6.63 13.47 28.76
C VAL A 79 6.87 12.52 27.59
N ILE A 80 7.65 11.48 27.83
CA ILE A 80 8.00 10.50 26.81
C ILE A 80 7.49 9.14 27.29
N SER A 81 6.66 8.49 26.48
CA SER A 81 6.45 7.05 26.63
C SER A 81 7.60 6.34 25.91
N LEU A 82 8.33 5.50 26.64
CA LEU A 82 9.37 4.65 26.07
C LEU A 82 9.05 3.20 26.38
N LEU A 83 9.21 2.40 25.34
CA LEU A 83 9.15 0.95 25.42
C LEU A 83 10.54 0.45 25.83
N GLN A 84 10.70 0.03 27.09
CA GLN A 84 11.92 -0.52 27.69
C GLN A 84 13.22 0.18 27.29
N PRO A 85 13.44 1.41 27.80
CA PRO A 85 14.68 2.12 27.55
C PRO A 85 15.87 1.34 28.09
N ALA A 86 16.95 1.29 27.30
CA ALA A 86 18.25 0.82 27.78
C ALA A 86 18.64 1.58 29.06
N PRO A 87 19.40 0.98 30.00
CA PRO A 87 19.72 1.60 31.29
C PRO A 87 20.28 3.03 31.16
N GLU A 88 21.08 3.29 30.14
CA GLU A 88 21.65 4.62 29.86
C GLU A 88 20.57 5.63 29.47
N THR A 89 19.57 5.22 28.69
CA THR A 89 18.45 6.06 28.30
C THR A 89 17.49 6.27 29.47
N TYR A 90 17.24 5.24 30.27
CA TYR A 90 16.43 5.33 31.49
C TYR A 90 17.03 6.34 32.48
N ASN A 91 18.36 6.37 32.60
CA ASN A 91 19.08 7.28 33.48
C ASN A 91 19.05 8.76 33.01
N LEU A 92 18.53 9.06 31.82
CA LEU A 92 18.33 10.45 31.37
C LEU A 92 17.06 11.10 31.91
N PHE A 93 16.14 10.32 32.49
CA PHE A 93 14.86 10.80 33.01
C PHE A 93 14.97 11.23 34.47
N ASP A 94 14.31 12.34 34.80
CA ASP A 94 14.22 12.87 36.16
C ASP A 94 13.12 12.10 36.96
N ASP A 95 11.93 11.98 36.36
CA ASP A 95 10.75 11.31 36.95
C ASP A 95 10.25 10.15 36.07
N ILE A 96 9.62 9.16 36.72
CA ILE A 96 9.00 7.99 36.07
C ILE A 96 7.51 7.95 36.41
N ILE A 97 6.69 7.64 35.39
CA ILE A 97 5.26 7.32 35.54
C ILE A 97 5.08 5.86 35.13
N LEU A 98 4.63 5.02 36.06
CA LEU A 98 4.33 3.61 35.82
C LEU A 98 2.81 3.38 35.89
N LEU A 99 2.24 2.93 34.77
CA LEU A 99 0.82 2.63 34.61
C LEU A 99 0.61 1.13 34.44
N SER A 100 -0.36 0.56 35.15
CA SER A 100 -0.76 -0.85 35.02
C SER A 100 -2.26 -1.01 35.28
N ASP A 101 -2.97 -1.75 34.42
CA ASP A 101 -4.43 -1.97 34.48
C ASP A 101 -5.28 -0.71 34.69
N GLY A 102 -4.84 0.43 34.14
CA GLY A 102 -5.52 1.73 34.29
C GLY A 102 -5.22 2.48 35.58
N TYR A 103 -4.37 1.93 36.45
CA TYR A 103 -3.91 2.57 37.70
C TYR A 103 -2.48 3.12 37.56
N ILE A 104 -2.22 4.27 38.20
CA ILE A 104 -0.86 4.77 38.41
C ILE A 104 -0.26 4.01 39.58
N VAL A 105 0.63 3.07 39.28
CA VAL A 105 1.35 2.26 40.26
C VAL A 105 2.45 3.08 40.94
N TYR A 106 3.09 3.98 40.20
CA TYR A 106 4.11 4.88 40.73
C TYR A 106 4.23 6.14 39.87
N GLN A 107 4.42 7.29 40.53
CA GLN A 107 4.80 8.55 39.88
C GLN A 107 5.81 9.30 40.74
N GLY A 108 6.97 9.66 40.21
CA GLY A 108 7.95 10.47 40.93
C GLY A 108 9.40 10.19 40.56
N PRO A 109 10.35 10.61 41.41
CA PRO A 109 11.78 10.55 41.10
C PRO A 109 12.25 9.13 40.81
N ARG A 110 13.04 8.97 39.74
CA ARG A 110 13.62 7.68 39.32
C ARG A 110 14.35 6.95 40.46
N GLU A 111 14.97 7.67 41.38
CA GLU A 111 15.81 7.13 42.44
C GLU A 111 15.01 6.40 43.54
N SER A 112 13.77 6.82 43.79
CA SER A 112 12.94 6.27 44.88
C SER A 112 12.05 5.10 44.44
N ILE A 113 12.07 4.72 43.16
CA ILE A 113 11.16 3.69 42.63
C ILE A 113 11.54 2.28 43.09
N LEU A 114 12.83 1.96 43.19
CA LEU A 114 13.30 0.65 43.66
C LEU A 114 12.97 0.47 45.14
N GLU A 115 13.16 1.52 45.95
CA GLU A 115 12.77 1.54 47.37
C GLU A 115 11.27 1.26 47.55
N PHE A 116 10.41 1.82 46.68
CA PHE A 116 8.98 1.55 46.71
C PHE A 116 8.66 0.06 46.50
N PHE A 117 9.22 -0.57 45.46
CA PHE A 117 8.98 -1.99 45.21
C PHE A 117 9.61 -2.91 46.27
N GLU A 118 10.77 -2.54 46.82
CA GLU A 118 11.39 -3.25 47.94
C GLU A 118 10.51 -3.19 49.20
N SER A 119 9.86 -2.05 49.48
CA SER A 119 8.91 -1.92 50.59
C SER A 119 7.69 -2.84 50.45
N MET A 120 7.34 -3.21 49.21
CA MET A 120 6.25 -4.14 48.87
C MET A 120 6.72 -5.61 48.78
N GLY A 121 8.01 -5.90 49.03
CA GLY A 121 8.56 -7.26 49.04
C GLY A 121 9.22 -7.73 47.73
N PHE A 122 9.38 -6.83 46.75
CA PHE A 122 9.98 -7.15 45.44
C PHE A 122 11.36 -6.52 45.29
N LYS A 123 12.36 -7.32 44.88
CA LYS A 123 13.74 -6.83 44.69
C LYS A 123 14.21 -7.01 43.26
N CYS A 124 14.79 -5.94 42.69
CA CYS A 124 15.39 -5.98 41.36
C CYS A 124 16.72 -6.75 41.38
N PRO A 125 16.94 -7.75 40.49
CA PRO A 125 18.22 -8.44 40.37
C PRO A 125 19.34 -7.54 39.82
N GLU A 126 20.59 -7.76 40.25
CA GLU A 126 21.74 -6.89 39.89
C GLU A 126 22.03 -6.78 38.38
N ARG A 127 21.76 -7.83 37.59
CA ARG A 127 21.99 -7.84 36.14
C ARG A 127 20.76 -7.52 35.31
N LYS A 128 19.63 -7.17 35.95
CA LYS A 128 18.39 -6.82 35.25
C LYS A 128 18.25 -5.31 35.13
N GLY A 129 17.81 -4.84 33.96
CA GLY A 129 17.48 -3.44 33.76
C GLY A 129 16.30 -3.02 34.65
N VAL A 130 16.41 -1.85 35.29
CA VAL A 130 15.32 -1.32 36.15
C VAL A 130 14.02 -1.18 35.35
N ALA A 131 14.10 -0.65 34.13
CA ALA A 131 12.92 -0.50 33.27
C ALA A 131 12.24 -1.85 32.94
N ASP A 132 13.01 -2.93 32.77
CA ASP A 132 12.49 -4.28 32.51
C ASP A 132 11.81 -4.85 33.76
N PHE A 133 12.47 -4.71 34.92
CA PHE A 133 11.91 -5.10 36.21
C PHE A 133 10.55 -4.42 36.46
N LEU A 134 10.43 -3.12 36.20
CA LEU A 134 9.20 -2.37 36.44
C LEU A 134 8.02 -2.82 35.57
N GLN A 135 8.27 -3.34 34.38
CA GLN A 135 7.21 -3.88 33.51
C GLN A 135 6.83 -5.31 33.87
N GLU A 136 7.78 -6.12 34.36
CA GLU A 136 7.54 -7.52 34.71
C GLU A 136 6.96 -7.67 36.12
N VAL A 137 7.30 -6.79 37.06
CA VAL A 137 6.79 -6.85 38.45
C VAL A 137 5.28 -6.58 38.54
N THR A 138 4.68 -5.94 37.53
CA THR A 138 3.21 -5.75 37.47
C THR A 138 2.50 -6.87 36.70
N SER A 139 3.24 -7.81 36.09
CA SER A 139 2.71 -8.91 35.27
C SER A 139 2.35 -10.13 36.12
N THR A 140 1.20 -10.75 35.83
CA THR A 140 0.75 -11.97 36.53
C THR A 140 1.70 -13.16 36.35
N LYS A 141 2.35 -13.28 35.19
CA LYS A 141 3.24 -14.42 34.87
C LYS A 141 4.65 -14.26 35.43
N ASP A 142 5.11 -13.02 35.59
CA ASP A 142 6.52 -12.71 35.80
C ASP A 142 6.79 -12.19 37.23
N GLN A 143 5.79 -11.65 37.93
CA GLN A 143 5.95 -11.02 39.25
C GLN A 143 6.57 -11.98 40.31
N GLN A 144 6.28 -13.28 40.23
CA GLN A 144 6.77 -14.28 41.20
C GLN A 144 8.30 -14.34 41.29
N GLN A 145 9.00 -14.12 40.17
CA GLN A 145 10.47 -14.28 40.12
C GLN A 145 11.22 -13.21 40.93
N TYR A 146 10.55 -12.12 41.31
CA TYR A 146 11.13 -10.98 42.04
C TYR A 146 10.83 -10.97 43.53
N TRP A 147 10.08 -11.95 44.02
CA TRP A 147 9.69 -12.04 45.42
C TRP A 147 10.92 -12.26 46.31
N ALA A 148 11.24 -11.27 47.15
CA ALA A 148 12.44 -11.28 47.96
C ALA A 148 12.23 -11.89 49.36
N LYS A 149 10.99 -11.87 49.85
CA LYS A 149 10.61 -12.39 51.17
C LYS A 149 10.50 -13.91 51.16
N ARG A 150 11.62 -14.61 51.33
CA ARG A 150 11.65 -16.09 51.34
C ARG A 150 10.82 -16.73 52.46
N ASP A 151 10.50 -15.96 53.49
CA ASP A 151 9.74 -16.42 54.67
C ASP A 151 8.21 -16.31 54.48
N GLU A 152 7.73 -15.63 53.43
CA GLU A 152 6.31 -15.47 53.11
C GLU A 152 5.99 -16.17 51.77
N PRO A 153 4.90 -16.94 51.66
CA PRO A 153 4.48 -17.52 50.39
C PRO A 153 4.06 -16.41 49.42
N TYR A 154 4.55 -16.49 48.17
CA TYR A 154 4.21 -15.54 47.13
C TYR A 154 2.69 -15.52 46.89
N ARG A 155 2.13 -14.31 46.85
CA ARG A 155 0.77 -14.00 46.41
C ARG A 155 0.85 -12.90 45.36
N PHE A 156 0.13 -13.04 44.26
CA PHE A 156 0.05 -11.99 43.26
C PHE A 156 -0.50 -10.68 43.86
N VAL A 157 0.28 -9.61 43.77
CA VAL A 157 -0.08 -8.25 44.19
C VAL A 157 -0.67 -7.55 42.98
N THR A 158 -1.92 -7.10 43.11
CA THR A 158 -2.65 -6.49 42.00
C THR A 158 -2.18 -5.05 41.74
N SER A 159 -2.35 -4.56 40.50
CA SER A 159 -2.06 -3.17 40.13
C SER A 159 -2.78 -2.15 41.03
N LYS A 160 -3.98 -2.48 41.52
CA LYS A 160 -4.74 -1.66 42.47
C LYS A 160 -4.08 -1.59 43.85
N GLU A 161 -3.63 -2.72 44.38
CA GLU A 161 -2.92 -2.77 45.67
C GLU A 161 -1.61 -1.97 45.61
N PHE A 162 -0.87 -2.03 44.49
CA PHE A 162 0.30 -1.18 44.30
C PHE A 162 -0.05 0.32 44.28
N ALA A 163 -1.13 0.70 43.60
CA ALA A 163 -1.55 2.10 43.55
C ALA A 163 -1.99 2.64 44.92
N GLU A 164 -2.70 1.82 45.72
CA GLU A 164 -3.05 2.16 47.10
C GLU A 164 -1.80 2.30 47.98
N ALA A 165 -0.84 1.39 47.84
CA ALA A 165 0.44 1.48 48.55
C ALA A 165 1.22 2.75 48.17
N TYR A 166 1.25 3.12 46.89
CA TYR A 166 1.92 4.33 46.42
C TYR A 166 1.34 5.61 47.04
N GLN A 167 0.02 5.72 47.20
CA GLN A 167 -0.60 6.87 47.88
C GLN A 167 -0.12 7.01 49.34
N SER A 168 0.21 5.89 50.00
CA SER A 168 0.75 5.89 51.36
C SER A 168 2.26 6.12 51.42
N PHE A 169 2.98 5.85 50.33
CA PHE A 169 4.42 6.03 50.21
C PHE A 169 4.80 7.51 50.23
N HIS A 170 5.97 7.84 50.78
CA HIS A 170 6.37 9.23 51.03
C HIS A 170 6.38 10.10 49.76
N VAL A 171 6.75 9.53 48.60
CA VAL A 171 6.68 10.20 47.29
C VAL A 171 5.25 10.53 46.88
N GLY A 172 4.33 9.56 47.01
CA GLY A 172 2.92 9.76 46.67
C GLY A 172 2.23 10.76 47.60
N ARG A 173 2.53 10.72 48.90
CA ARG A 173 2.06 11.72 49.87
C ARG A 173 2.54 13.13 49.53
N LYS A 174 3.84 13.29 49.27
CA LYS A 174 4.44 14.58 48.90
C LYS A 174 3.80 15.14 47.63
N LEU A 175 3.61 14.31 46.60
CA LEU A 175 2.93 14.73 45.38
C LEU A 175 1.47 15.13 45.65
N GLY A 176 0.77 14.38 46.51
CA GLY A 176 -0.58 14.73 46.96
C GLY A 176 -0.65 16.08 47.66
N ASP A 177 0.30 16.36 48.56
CA ASP A 177 0.41 17.63 49.28
C ASP A 177 0.73 18.80 48.33
N GLU A 178 1.65 18.60 47.37
CA GLU A 178 1.98 19.58 46.34
C GLU A 178 0.78 19.91 45.45
N LEU A 179 0.03 18.88 45.00
CA LEU A 179 -1.18 19.06 44.21
C LEU A 179 -2.33 19.71 45.00
N ALA A 180 -2.37 19.50 46.33
CA ALA A 180 -3.33 20.15 47.21
C ALA A 180 -3.04 21.65 47.40
N THR A 181 -1.80 22.10 47.18
CA THR A 181 -1.48 23.54 47.17
C THR A 181 -1.95 24.19 45.86
N PRO A 182 -2.90 25.15 45.90
CA PRO A 182 -3.39 25.78 44.69
C PRO A 182 -2.28 26.59 44.00
N TYR A 183 -2.05 26.31 42.72
CA TYR A 183 -1.06 27.02 41.92
C TYR A 183 -1.40 28.50 41.76
N ASP A 184 -0.46 29.37 42.14
CA ASP A 184 -0.59 30.81 42.01
C ASP A 184 -0.55 31.25 40.53
N LYS A 185 -1.73 31.52 39.96
CA LYS A 185 -1.88 31.94 38.55
C LYS A 185 -1.10 33.22 38.23
N SER A 186 -0.76 34.06 39.21
CA SER A 186 0.03 35.28 38.99
C SER A 186 1.48 35.01 38.58
N LYS A 187 2.01 33.80 38.87
CA LYS A 187 3.34 33.34 38.44
C LYS A 187 3.36 32.76 37.03
N SER A 188 2.21 32.64 36.37
CA SER A 188 2.13 32.15 34.99
C SER A 188 2.68 33.20 34.02
N HIS A 189 3.65 32.81 33.19
CA HIS A 189 4.17 33.68 32.14
C HIS A 189 3.00 34.10 31.20
N PRO A 190 2.84 35.37 30.81
CA PRO A 190 1.71 35.83 29.98
C PRO A 190 1.57 35.10 28.64
N ALA A 191 2.67 34.56 28.11
CA ALA A 191 2.70 33.71 26.90
C ALA A 191 2.42 32.20 27.14
N ALA A 192 2.17 31.76 28.38
CA ALA A 192 1.92 30.35 28.71
C ALA A 192 0.53 29.86 28.23
N LEU A 193 -0.40 30.78 28.00
CA LEU A 193 -1.73 30.51 27.46
C LEU A 193 -1.88 31.27 26.14
N SER A 194 -1.54 30.63 25.01
CA SER A 194 -1.83 31.21 23.69
C SER A 194 -3.35 31.40 23.56
N THR A 195 -3.79 32.63 23.36
CA THR A 195 -5.21 32.96 23.11
C THR A 195 -5.61 32.73 21.66
N GLN A 196 -4.63 32.50 20.77
CA GLN A 196 -4.85 32.28 19.34
C GLN A 196 -4.62 30.82 18.97
N LYS A 197 -5.51 30.31 18.10
CA LYS A 197 -5.48 28.91 17.62
C LYS A 197 -4.29 28.60 16.70
N TYR A 198 -3.76 29.59 15.98
CA TYR A 198 -2.63 29.44 15.05
C TYR A 198 -1.54 30.47 15.38
N GLY A 199 -0.27 30.05 15.28
CA GLY A 199 0.87 30.86 15.73
C GLY A 199 1.31 31.99 14.79
N ILE A 200 0.84 32.02 13.54
CA ILE A 200 1.18 33.06 12.56
C ILE A 200 -0.08 33.61 11.87
N GLY A 201 0.01 34.83 11.33
CA GLY A 201 -1.11 35.49 10.66
C GLY A 201 -1.58 34.77 9.40
N THR A 202 -2.85 34.97 9.03
CA THR A 202 -3.52 34.30 7.89
C THR A 202 -2.78 34.46 6.56
N LYS A 203 -2.23 35.65 6.27
CA LYS A 203 -1.44 35.92 5.06
C LYS A 203 -0.14 35.11 5.02
N GLN A 204 0.52 34.94 6.17
CA GLN A 204 1.74 34.15 6.27
C GLN A 204 1.44 32.66 6.17
N LEU A 205 0.36 32.17 6.80
CA LEU A 205 -0.11 30.78 6.63
C LEU A 205 -0.30 30.44 5.16
N LEU A 206 -1.00 31.30 4.42
CA LEU A 206 -1.25 31.11 2.99
C LEU A 206 0.07 31.09 2.19
N LYS A 207 1.00 32.00 2.49
CA LYS A 207 2.32 32.06 1.85
C LYS A 207 3.12 30.76 2.07
N VAL A 208 3.23 30.30 3.32
CA VAL A 208 3.96 29.08 3.67
C VAL A 208 3.33 27.84 3.04
N CYS A 209 2.00 27.73 3.07
CA CYS A 209 1.29 26.63 2.41
C CYS A 209 1.49 26.66 0.88
N ALA A 210 1.55 27.84 0.27
CA ALA A 210 1.83 27.99 -1.16
C ALA A 210 3.27 27.61 -1.53
N GLU A 211 4.26 28.07 -0.77
CA GLU A 211 5.67 27.70 -1.00
C GLU A 211 5.88 26.18 -0.85
N ARG A 212 5.22 25.57 0.14
CA ARG A 212 5.22 24.11 0.32
C ARG A 212 4.63 23.38 -0.88
N GLU A 213 3.44 23.76 -1.32
CA GLU A 213 2.77 23.08 -2.45
C GLU A 213 3.57 23.25 -3.74
N PHE A 214 4.14 24.43 -3.99
CA PHE A 214 5.04 24.68 -5.12
C PHE A 214 6.28 23.77 -5.09
N LEU A 215 6.90 23.61 -3.92
CA LEU A 215 8.05 22.70 -3.74
C LEU A 215 7.66 21.24 -4.02
N LEU A 216 6.50 20.79 -3.54
CA LEU A 216 5.99 19.44 -3.78
C LEU A 216 5.71 19.20 -5.27
N MET A 217 5.11 20.17 -5.96
CA MET A 217 4.87 20.11 -7.40
C MET A 217 6.18 20.02 -8.18
N LYS A 218 7.20 20.82 -7.83
CA LYS A 218 8.53 20.76 -8.45
C LYS A 218 9.21 19.40 -8.23
N ARG A 219 9.09 18.83 -7.02
CA ARG A 219 9.68 17.53 -6.66
C ARG A 219 8.99 16.34 -7.31
N ASN A 220 7.72 16.50 -7.72
CA ASN A 220 6.91 15.50 -8.41
C ASN A 220 6.68 15.86 -9.90
N SER A 221 7.60 16.60 -10.51
CA SER A 221 7.50 17.08 -11.89
C SER A 221 7.33 15.95 -12.90
N PHE A 222 7.89 14.77 -12.65
CA PHE A 222 7.79 13.60 -13.53
C PHE A 222 6.34 13.25 -13.88
N VAL A 223 5.43 13.24 -12.90
CA VAL A 223 4.01 12.90 -13.14
C VAL A 223 3.35 13.92 -14.06
N TYR A 224 3.66 15.21 -13.87
CA TYR A 224 3.12 16.28 -14.72
C TYR A 224 3.71 16.24 -16.13
N ILE A 225 5.01 16.01 -16.27
CA ILE A 225 5.69 15.87 -17.57
C ILE A 225 5.12 14.68 -18.35
N PHE A 226 4.94 13.54 -17.69
CA PHE A 226 4.40 12.34 -18.32
C PHE A 226 2.94 12.55 -18.78
N LYS A 227 2.11 13.21 -17.97
CA LYS A 227 0.74 13.59 -18.38
C LYS A 227 0.73 14.55 -19.58
N LEU A 228 1.63 15.54 -19.59
CA LEU A 228 1.74 16.47 -20.70
C LEU A 228 2.12 15.75 -22.00
N PHE A 229 3.07 14.82 -21.92
CA PHE A 229 3.44 13.95 -23.04
C PHE A 229 2.24 13.12 -23.52
N GLN A 230 1.51 12.47 -22.61
CA GLN A 230 0.30 11.71 -22.93
C GLN A 230 -0.76 12.59 -23.62
N LEU A 231 -0.97 13.81 -23.13
CA LEU A 231 -1.92 14.76 -23.72
C LEU A 231 -1.51 15.17 -25.13
N VAL A 232 -0.22 15.42 -25.37
CA VAL A 232 0.33 15.69 -26.71
C VAL A 232 0.06 14.52 -27.64
N VAL A 233 0.37 13.28 -27.23
CA VAL A 233 0.12 12.08 -28.04
C VAL A 233 -1.38 11.95 -28.37
N MET A 234 -2.26 12.14 -27.39
CA MET A 234 -3.70 12.13 -27.63
C MET A 234 -4.15 13.25 -28.57
N ALA A 235 -3.60 14.46 -28.47
CA ALA A 235 -3.89 15.55 -29.39
C ALA A 235 -3.47 15.21 -30.82
N LEU A 236 -2.30 14.59 -31.00
CA LEU A 236 -1.79 14.13 -32.30
C LEU A 236 -2.68 13.03 -32.92
N ILE A 237 -3.17 12.08 -32.11
CA ILE A 237 -4.12 11.06 -32.57
C ILE A 237 -5.43 11.75 -32.98
N THR A 238 -5.96 12.64 -32.13
CA THR A 238 -7.23 13.32 -32.37
C THR A 238 -7.21 14.17 -33.64
N MET A 239 -6.16 14.97 -33.84
CA MET A 239 -6.03 15.82 -35.03
C MET A 239 -5.89 15.03 -36.34
N THR A 240 -5.33 13.81 -36.28
CA THR A 240 -5.16 12.95 -37.46
C THR A 240 -6.40 12.09 -37.74
N VAL A 241 -7.24 11.82 -36.73
CA VAL A 241 -8.56 11.22 -36.91
C VAL A 241 -9.54 12.22 -37.53
N PHE A 242 -9.56 13.44 -37.00
CA PHE A 242 -10.43 14.52 -37.46
C PHE A 242 -9.72 15.44 -38.45
N PHE A 243 -8.93 14.89 -39.35
CA PHE A 243 -8.11 15.72 -40.24
C PHE A 243 -8.98 16.52 -41.23
N ARG A 244 -8.77 17.84 -41.32
CA ARG A 244 -9.64 18.77 -42.09
C ARG A 244 -10.01 18.32 -43.51
N THR A 245 -9.14 17.59 -44.23
CA THR A 245 -9.42 17.15 -45.61
C THR A 245 -10.47 16.03 -45.68
N LYS A 246 -10.86 15.46 -44.54
CA LYS A 246 -11.89 14.43 -44.40
C LYS A 246 -13.10 14.93 -43.58
N MET A 247 -13.20 16.23 -43.33
CA MET A 247 -14.32 16.86 -42.62
C MET A 247 -15.03 17.88 -43.53
N PRO A 248 -15.91 17.43 -44.44
CA PRO A 248 -16.77 18.33 -45.23
C PRO A 248 -17.82 19.03 -44.33
N ARG A 249 -18.53 20.02 -44.88
CA ARG A 249 -19.51 20.85 -44.16
C ARG A 249 -20.81 21.01 -44.96
N ASP A 250 -21.16 20.00 -45.74
CA ASP A 250 -22.15 20.15 -46.80
C ASP A 250 -23.56 19.77 -46.30
N ASP A 251 -23.65 18.89 -45.31
CA ASP A 251 -24.91 18.37 -44.78
C ASP A 251 -24.97 18.31 -43.24
N MET A 252 -26.10 17.81 -42.72
CA MET A 252 -26.31 17.65 -41.27
C MET A 252 -25.47 16.51 -40.67
N ASP A 253 -25.14 15.47 -41.45
CA ASP A 253 -24.34 14.33 -41.00
C ASP A 253 -22.89 14.80 -40.71
N ASP A 254 -22.36 15.66 -41.58
CA ASP A 254 -21.07 16.34 -41.45
C ASP A 254 -21.04 17.24 -40.21
N GLY A 255 -22.10 18.04 -39.99
CA GLY A 255 -22.28 18.82 -38.75
C GLY A 255 -22.26 17.94 -37.50
N GLY A 256 -22.83 16.73 -37.58
CA GLY A 256 -22.79 15.74 -36.51
C GLY A 256 -21.39 15.27 -36.14
N ILE A 257 -20.49 15.09 -37.13
CA ILE A 257 -19.10 14.69 -36.89
C ILE A 257 -18.33 15.82 -36.20
N TYR A 258 -18.52 17.08 -36.62
CA TYR A 258 -17.94 18.24 -35.95
C TYR A 258 -18.42 18.38 -34.49
N ALA A 259 -19.72 18.18 -34.24
CA ALA A 259 -20.27 18.16 -32.89
C ALA A 259 -19.67 17.02 -32.04
N GLY A 260 -19.48 15.83 -32.63
CA GLY A 260 -18.78 14.70 -31.99
C GLY A 260 -17.32 15.01 -31.65
N ALA A 261 -16.61 15.70 -32.54
CA ALA A 261 -15.24 16.16 -32.31
C ALA A 261 -15.16 17.15 -31.13
N LEU A 262 -16.06 18.13 -31.08
CA LEU A 262 -16.14 19.10 -29.97
C LEU A 262 -16.54 18.43 -28.65
N PHE A 263 -17.47 17.47 -28.69
CA PHE A 263 -17.81 16.64 -27.54
C PHE A 263 -16.58 15.91 -27.01
N PHE A 264 -15.84 15.23 -27.87
CA PHE A 264 -14.61 14.53 -27.49
C PHE A 264 -13.57 15.47 -26.87
N VAL A 265 -13.42 16.69 -27.38
CA VAL A 265 -12.51 17.70 -26.80
C VAL A 265 -12.90 18.06 -25.36
N VAL A 266 -14.17 18.39 -25.11
CA VAL A 266 -14.66 18.71 -23.75
C VAL A 266 -14.47 17.53 -22.80
N VAL A 267 -14.83 16.34 -23.28
CA VAL A 267 -14.70 15.06 -22.58
C VAL A 267 -13.24 14.77 -22.21
N GLN A 268 -12.32 14.91 -23.15
CA GLN A 268 -10.90 14.63 -22.92
C GLN A 268 -10.31 15.55 -21.85
N ILE A 269 -10.63 16.85 -21.91
CA ILE A 269 -10.17 17.83 -20.92
C ILE A 269 -10.76 17.53 -19.54
N MET A 270 -12.02 17.09 -19.46
CA MET A 270 -12.63 16.68 -18.20
C MET A 270 -11.96 15.43 -17.59
N PHE A 271 -11.71 14.39 -18.39
CA PHE A 271 -11.05 13.17 -17.92
C PHE A 271 -9.64 13.41 -17.37
N ASN A 272 -8.91 14.38 -17.91
CA ASN A 272 -7.58 14.74 -17.40
C ASN A 272 -7.62 15.15 -15.92
N GLY A 273 -8.74 15.73 -15.46
CA GLY A 273 -8.98 16.07 -14.06
C GLY A 273 -9.04 14.86 -13.12
N MET A 274 -9.39 13.66 -13.60
CA MET A 274 -9.65 12.47 -12.76
C MET A 274 -8.43 12.05 -11.94
N ALA A 275 -7.23 12.30 -12.45
CA ALA A 275 -5.99 11.97 -11.77
C ALA A 275 -5.77 12.78 -10.46
N GLU A 276 -6.57 13.82 -10.20
CA GLU A 276 -6.57 14.54 -8.93
C GLU A 276 -7.09 13.69 -7.76
N ILE A 277 -7.95 12.70 -8.01
CA ILE A 277 -8.45 11.79 -6.97
C ILE A 277 -7.27 11.10 -6.27
N ASN A 278 -6.40 10.44 -7.04
CA ASN A 278 -5.25 9.71 -6.53
C ASN A 278 -4.27 10.63 -5.80
N LEU A 279 -3.95 11.79 -6.39
CA LEU A 279 -3.04 12.77 -5.77
C LEU A 279 -3.58 13.34 -4.46
N THR A 280 -4.90 13.49 -4.34
CA THR A 280 -5.55 14.01 -3.13
C THR A 280 -5.49 12.98 -2.02
N ILE A 281 -5.89 11.72 -2.31
CA ILE A 281 -5.93 10.63 -1.31
C ILE A 281 -4.55 10.34 -0.75
N LEU A 282 -3.50 10.36 -1.58
CA LEU A 282 -2.11 10.17 -1.12
C LEU A 282 -1.66 11.24 -0.12
N LYS A 283 -2.20 12.46 -0.18
CA LYS A 283 -1.85 13.55 0.74
C LYS A 283 -2.69 13.55 2.02
N LEU A 284 -3.86 12.90 2.02
CA LEU A 284 -4.81 12.95 3.13
C LEU A 284 -4.24 12.50 4.49
N PRO A 285 -3.48 11.38 4.61
CA PRO A 285 -2.95 10.95 5.91
C PRO A 285 -2.06 12.00 6.57
N VAL A 286 -1.16 12.62 5.81
CA VAL A 286 -0.27 13.68 6.28
C VAL A 286 -1.07 14.95 6.61
N PHE A 287 -2.07 15.27 5.78
CA PHE A 287 -2.96 16.41 6.02
C PHE A 287 -3.73 16.26 7.34
N PHE A 288 -4.35 15.10 7.60
CA PHE A 288 -5.10 14.87 8.84
C PHE A 288 -4.21 15.02 10.07
N LYS A 289 -3.01 14.41 10.05
CA LYS A 289 -2.02 14.59 11.12
C LYS A 289 -1.70 16.06 11.39
N GLN A 290 -1.42 16.84 10.35
CA GLN A 290 -1.06 18.26 10.49
C GLN A 290 -2.24 19.15 10.89
N ARG A 291 -3.45 18.83 10.41
CA ARG A 291 -4.69 19.52 10.78
C ARG A 291 -5.00 19.32 12.26
N ASP A 292 -4.90 18.08 12.73
CA ASP A 292 -5.21 17.71 14.11
C ASP A 292 -4.17 18.31 15.09
N LEU A 293 -2.93 18.50 14.63
CA LEU A 293 -1.87 19.26 15.32
C LEU A 293 -1.95 20.78 15.13
N LEU A 294 -3.01 21.30 14.51
CA LEU A 294 -3.26 22.73 14.32
C LEU A 294 -2.16 23.49 13.55
N PHE A 295 -1.47 22.85 12.60
CA PHE A 295 -0.44 23.53 11.79
C PHE A 295 -1.02 24.67 10.93
N PHE A 296 -2.19 24.44 10.34
CA PHE A 296 -2.90 25.40 9.50
C PHE A 296 -4.40 25.04 9.43
N PRO A 297 -5.28 26.02 9.14
CA PRO A 297 -6.68 25.73 8.83
C PRO A 297 -6.81 25.10 7.43
N SER A 298 -7.85 24.29 7.22
CA SER A 298 -8.05 23.54 5.97
C SER A 298 -8.12 24.43 4.71
N TRP A 299 -8.67 25.65 4.81
CA TRP A 299 -8.74 26.58 3.69
C TRP A 299 -7.36 27.09 3.24
N ALA A 300 -6.41 27.25 4.17
CA ALA A 300 -5.06 27.71 3.87
C ALA A 300 -4.25 26.64 3.12
N TYR A 301 -4.63 25.37 3.26
CA TYR A 301 -4.11 24.26 2.47
C TYR A 301 -4.84 24.10 1.13
N ALA A 302 -6.18 24.24 1.12
CA ALA A 302 -7.00 24.03 -0.06
C ALA A 302 -6.76 25.10 -1.15
N LEU A 303 -6.65 26.38 -0.78
CA LEU A 303 -6.51 27.47 -1.74
C LEU A 303 -5.22 27.39 -2.59
N PRO A 304 -4.01 27.23 -2.01
CA PRO A 304 -2.80 27.11 -2.82
C PRO A 304 -2.81 25.90 -3.74
N THR A 305 -3.39 24.78 -3.28
CA THR A 305 -3.55 23.55 -4.08
C THR A 305 -4.36 23.80 -5.36
N TRP A 306 -5.33 24.72 -5.30
CA TRP A 306 -6.09 25.14 -6.47
C TRP A 306 -5.35 26.18 -7.33
N ILE A 307 -4.91 27.28 -6.71
CA ILE A 307 -4.35 28.45 -7.43
C ILE A 307 -3.07 28.07 -8.19
N LEU A 308 -2.17 27.30 -7.58
CA LEU A 308 -0.89 26.93 -8.20
C LEU A 308 -1.05 25.98 -9.40
N LYS A 309 -2.21 25.35 -9.57
CA LYS A 309 -2.50 24.49 -10.72
C LYS A 309 -3.07 25.23 -11.93
N ILE A 310 -3.52 26.48 -11.76
CA ILE A 310 -4.06 27.29 -12.86
C ILE A 310 -3.04 27.45 -14.00
N PRO A 311 -1.76 27.82 -13.74
CA PRO A 311 -0.76 27.91 -14.82
C PRO A 311 -0.54 26.59 -15.57
N ILE A 312 -0.52 25.46 -14.85
CA ILE A 312 -0.34 24.13 -15.47
C ILE A 312 -1.53 23.82 -16.38
N THR A 313 -2.75 24.09 -15.91
CA THR A 313 -3.96 23.92 -16.71
C THR A 313 -3.96 24.78 -17.97
N ILE A 314 -3.50 26.04 -17.87
CA ILE A 314 -3.36 26.93 -19.02
C ILE A 314 -2.41 26.31 -20.05
N VAL A 315 -1.27 25.77 -19.62
CA VAL A 315 -0.30 25.11 -20.51
C VAL A 315 -0.89 23.85 -21.15
N GLU A 316 -1.52 22.97 -20.36
CA GLU A 316 -2.14 21.73 -20.86
C GLU A 316 -3.21 22.01 -21.91
N VAL A 317 -4.13 22.94 -21.62
CA VAL A 317 -5.21 23.32 -22.54
C VAL A 317 -4.67 24.08 -23.76
N ALA A 318 -3.61 24.88 -23.60
CA ALA A 318 -2.99 25.60 -24.71
C ALA A 318 -2.41 24.61 -25.72
N ILE A 319 -1.62 23.65 -25.22
CA ILE A 319 -1.04 22.58 -26.06
C ILE A 319 -2.15 21.86 -26.83
N TRP A 320 -3.22 21.43 -26.13
CA TRP A 320 -4.33 20.76 -26.80
C TRP A 320 -4.96 21.65 -27.87
N THR A 321 -5.41 22.85 -27.50
CA THR A 321 -6.21 23.72 -28.36
C THR A 321 -5.41 24.19 -29.58
N PHE A 322 -4.18 24.67 -29.39
CA PHE A 322 -3.37 25.19 -30.49
C PHE A 322 -2.89 24.10 -31.44
N LEU A 323 -2.67 22.86 -30.97
CA LEU A 323 -2.34 21.73 -31.84
C LEU A 323 -3.54 21.26 -32.67
N THR A 324 -4.72 21.15 -32.07
CA THR A 324 -5.86 20.50 -32.72
C THR A 324 -6.72 21.46 -33.54
N TYR A 325 -6.88 22.71 -33.13
CA TYR A 325 -7.95 23.58 -33.64
C TYR A 325 -7.95 23.78 -35.16
N TYR A 326 -6.82 24.21 -35.71
CA TYR A 326 -6.70 24.47 -37.15
C TYR A 326 -6.58 23.18 -37.99
N VAL A 327 -5.97 22.13 -37.42
CA VAL A 327 -5.78 20.84 -38.10
C VAL A 327 -7.11 20.10 -38.26
N MET A 328 -8.00 20.23 -37.28
CA MET A 328 -9.35 19.67 -37.33
C MET A 328 -10.29 20.45 -38.27
N GLY A 329 -9.87 21.64 -38.71
CA GLY A 329 -10.66 22.46 -39.61
C GLY A 329 -11.87 23.08 -38.93
N PHE A 330 -11.72 23.59 -37.70
CA PHE A 330 -12.68 24.52 -37.10
C PHE A 330 -12.67 25.89 -37.82
N ASP A 331 -13.64 26.76 -37.53
CA ASP A 331 -13.71 28.10 -38.15
C ASP A 331 -12.40 28.90 -37.88
N PRO A 332 -11.69 29.40 -38.90
CA PRO A 332 -10.31 29.91 -38.75
C PRO A 332 -10.21 31.28 -38.03
N ASN A 333 -11.23 31.68 -37.27
CA ASN A 333 -11.29 32.97 -36.57
C ASN A 333 -10.51 32.95 -35.25
N VAL A 334 -9.55 33.87 -35.11
CA VAL A 334 -8.71 34.03 -33.90
C VAL A 334 -9.54 34.28 -32.64
N SER A 335 -10.64 35.03 -32.73
CA SER A 335 -11.53 35.26 -31.59
C SER A 335 -12.21 33.96 -31.12
N ARG A 336 -12.65 33.11 -32.05
CA ARG A 336 -13.30 31.82 -31.73
C ARG A 336 -12.32 30.82 -31.14
N LEU A 337 -11.07 30.81 -31.62
CA LEU A 337 -9.97 30.05 -31.03
C LEU A 337 -9.75 30.43 -29.55
N PHE A 338 -9.59 31.72 -29.24
CA PHE A 338 -9.38 32.16 -27.86
C PHE A 338 -10.59 31.94 -26.96
N LYS A 339 -11.81 32.05 -27.50
CA LYS A 339 -13.03 31.67 -26.79
C LYS A 339 -13.05 30.19 -26.44
N GLN A 340 -12.73 29.31 -27.38
CA GLN A 340 -12.64 27.88 -27.11
C GLN A 340 -11.53 27.56 -26.11
N PHE A 341 -10.34 28.16 -26.25
CA PHE A 341 -9.26 28.02 -25.29
C PHE A 341 -9.68 28.41 -23.86
N PHE A 342 -10.28 29.58 -23.70
CA PHE A 342 -10.73 30.08 -22.39
C PHE A 342 -11.81 29.18 -21.77
N LEU A 343 -12.78 28.73 -22.58
CA LEU A 343 -13.81 27.78 -22.15
C LEU A 343 -13.18 26.48 -21.64
N LEU A 344 -12.24 25.89 -22.39
CA LEU A 344 -11.59 24.63 -22.01
C LEU A 344 -10.72 24.76 -20.75
N VAL A 345 -10.11 25.94 -20.50
CA VAL A 345 -9.42 26.21 -19.22
C VAL A 345 -10.40 26.13 -18.05
N LEU A 346 -11.61 26.70 -18.19
CA LEU A 346 -12.63 26.63 -17.15
C LEU A 346 -13.20 25.22 -16.96
N VAL A 347 -13.40 24.46 -18.05
CA VAL A 347 -13.80 23.04 -17.97
C VAL A 347 -12.76 22.23 -17.19
N HIS A 348 -11.47 22.43 -17.47
CA HIS A 348 -10.41 21.72 -16.77
C HIS A 348 -10.35 22.11 -15.28
N GLN A 349 -10.49 23.40 -14.97
CA GLN A 349 -10.55 23.86 -13.57
C GLN A 349 -11.75 23.28 -12.82
N MET A 350 -12.92 23.23 -13.47
CA MET A 350 -14.14 22.65 -12.91
C MET A 350 -13.96 21.15 -12.65
N ALA A 351 -13.46 20.40 -13.63
CA ALA A 351 -13.19 18.97 -13.48
C ALA A 351 -12.18 18.71 -12.36
N SER A 352 -11.07 19.46 -12.32
CA SER A 352 -10.05 19.33 -11.28
C SER A 352 -10.61 19.62 -9.88
N ALA A 353 -11.47 20.64 -9.73
CA ALA A 353 -12.14 20.93 -8.47
C ALA A 353 -13.12 19.82 -8.04
N LEU A 354 -13.90 19.29 -8.98
CA LEU A 354 -14.83 18.17 -8.75
C LEU A 354 -14.10 16.94 -8.20
N TYR A 355 -13.01 16.54 -8.85
CA TYR A 355 -12.27 15.34 -8.45
C TYR A 355 -11.47 15.50 -7.16
N ARG A 356 -10.96 16.71 -6.86
CA ARG A 356 -10.39 17.00 -5.53
C ARG A 356 -11.44 16.88 -4.44
N PHE A 357 -12.64 17.42 -4.66
CA PHE A 357 -13.75 17.26 -3.73
C PHE A 357 -14.12 15.80 -3.53
N ILE A 358 -14.27 15.03 -4.61
CA ILE A 358 -14.57 13.59 -4.54
C ILE A 358 -13.46 12.82 -3.80
N GLY A 359 -12.19 13.16 -4.03
CA GLY A 359 -11.06 12.59 -3.30
C GLY A 359 -11.13 12.88 -1.79
N ALA A 360 -11.43 14.11 -1.40
CA ALA A 360 -11.59 14.51 -0.01
C ALA A 360 -12.82 13.88 0.67
N ALA A 361 -13.95 13.78 -0.03
CA ALA A 361 -15.16 13.16 0.50
C ALA A 361 -15.02 11.63 0.63
N GLY A 362 -14.45 11.01 -0.41
CA GLY A 362 -14.29 9.56 -0.54
C GLY A 362 -13.20 8.96 0.33
N ARG A 363 -12.15 9.72 0.71
CA ARG A 363 -11.02 9.42 1.64
C ARG A 363 -10.21 8.14 1.40
N THR A 364 -10.73 7.20 0.62
CA THR A 364 -10.16 5.91 0.21
C THR A 364 -10.32 5.77 -1.30
N MET A 365 -9.39 5.05 -1.94
CA MET A 365 -9.39 4.94 -3.41
C MET A 365 -10.63 4.22 -3.95
N GLY A 366 -11.08 3.14 -3.32
CA GLY A 366 -12.23 2.36 -3.79
C GLY A 366 -13.51 3.21 -3.82
N VAL A 367 -13.81 3.91 -2.72
CA VAL A 367 -14.99 4.76 -2.60
C VAL A 367 -14.89 5.98 -3.53
N ALA A 368 -13.76 6.69 -3.53
CA ALA A 368 -13.59 7.90 -4.34
C ALA A 368 -13.62 7.61 -5.85
N SER A 369 -13.00 6.52 -6.31
CA SER A 369 -13.03 6.13 -7.73
C SER A 369 -14.44 5.78 -8.18
N THR A 370 -15.22 5.15 -7.30
CA THR A 370 -16.61 4.78 -7.56
C THR A 370 -17.52 6.01 -7.65
N PHE A 371 -17.43 6.93 -6.68
CA PHE A 371 -18.15 8.21 -6.76
C PHE A 371 -17.69 9.07 -7.95
N GLY A 372 -16.40 9.02 -8.29
CA GLY A 372 -15.82 9.69 -9.46
C GLY A 372 -16.41 9.20 -10.77
N ALA A 373 -16.49 7.88 -10.96
CA ALA A 373 -17.13 7.27 -12.12
C ALA A 373 -18.63 7.58 -12.18
N PHE A 374 -19.33 7.56 -11.04
CA PHE A 374 -20.74 7.94 -10.97
C PHE A 374 -20.98 9.40 -11.37
N ALA A 375 -20.17 10.34 -10.85
CA ALA A 375 -20.27 11.75 -11.20
C ALA A 375 -20.00 12.00 -12.69
N LEU A 376 -18.99 11.31 -13.25
CA LEU A 376 -18.70 11.30 -14.68
C LEU A 376 -19.90 10.85 -15.50
N ILE A 377 -20.46 9.68 -15.17
CA ILE A 377 -21.61 9.10 -15.85
C ILE A 377 -22.78 10.08 -15.93
N LEU A 378 -23.16 10.68 -14.79
CA LEU A 378 -24.24 11.66 -14.73
C LEU A 378 -23.97 12.88 -15.60
N GLN A 379 -22.75 13.44 -15.51
CA GLN A 379 -22.40 14.62 -16.30
C GLN A 379 -22.40 14.34 -17.80
N PHE A 380 -22.01 13.14 -18.22
CA PHE A 380 -22.04 12.72 -19.62
C PHE A 380 -23.45 12.51 -20.13
N ALA A 381 -24.25 11.71 -19.42
CA ALA A 381 -25.62 11.42 -19.83
C ALA A 381 -26.47 12.71 -19.89
N LEU A 382 -26.25 13.62 -18.94
CA LEU A 382 -26.94 14.92 -18.84
C LEU A 382 -26.19 16.07 -19.54
N SER A 383 -25.27 15.77 -20.46
CA SER A 383 -24.54 16.79 -21.23
C SER A 383 -25.36 17.43 -22.35
N GLY A 384 -26.50 16.82 -22.71
CA GLY A 384 -27.29 17.17 -23.90
C GLY A 384 -26.81 16.50 -25.18
N PHE A 385 -25.58 15.96 -25.23
CA PHE A 385 -25.05 15.31 -26.44
C PHE A 385 -25.47 13.84 -26.55
N ILE A 386 -25.43 13.10 -25.44
CA ILE A 386 -25.83 11.68 -25.38
C ILE A 386 -27.35 11.55 -25.36
N LEU A 387 -28.00 12.28 -24.45
CA LEU A 387 -29.45 12.36 -24.38
C LEU A 387 -29.86 13.80 -24.73
N SER A 388 -30.58 13.95 -25.84
CA SER A 388 -31.10 15.26 -26.24
C SER A 388 -32.03 15.82 -25.16
N ARG A 389 -31.97 17.13 -24.93
CA ARG A 389 -32.78 17.83 -23.91
C ARG A 389 -34.27 17.52 -24.04
N ASP A 390 -34.77 17.47 -25.26
CA ASP A 390 -36.20 17.27 -25.52
C ASP A 390 -36.66 15.84 -25.20
N ASP A 391 -35.73 14.89 -25.11
CA ASP A 391 -35.96 13.50 -24.72
C ASP A 391 -35.69 13.24 -23.22
N VAL A 392 -35.10 14.21 -22.51
CA VAL A 392 -34.94 14.15 -21.05
C VAL A 392 -36.33 14.17 -20.40
N LYS A 393 -36.64 13.15 -19.60
CA LYS A 393 -37.92 13.06 -18.89
C LYS A 393 -38.11 14.25 -17.96
N LYS A 394 -39.36 14.69 -17.79
CA LYS A 394 -39.72 15.87 -16.98
C LYS A 394 -39.18 15.81 -15.53
N TRP A 395 -39.10 14.62 -14.93
CA TRP A 395 -38.55 14.44 -13.57
C TRP A 395 -37.01 14.46 -13.51
N TRP A 396 -36.31 14.39 -14.64
CA TRP A 396 -34.84 14.45 -14.74
C TRP A 396 -34.33 15.78 -15.33
N ILE A 397 -35.22 16.68 -15.76
CA ILE A 397 -34.82 17.95 -16.40
C ILE A 397 -33.98 18.84 -15.48
N TRP A 398 -34.18 18.78 -14.15
CA TRP A 398 -33.35 19.51 -13.19
C TRP A 398 -31.89 19.04 -13.23
N GLY A 399 -31.65 17.75 -13.49
CA GLY A 399 -30.31 17.18 -13.61
C GLY A 399 -29.56 17.75 -14.82
N TYR A 400 -30.26 17.96 -15.94
CA TYR A 400 -29.71 18.65 -17.11
C TYR A 400 -29.23 20.07 -16.77
N TRP A 401 -30.00 20.83 -15.98
CA TRP A 401 -29.65 22.19 -15.57
C TRP A 401 -28.55 22.30 -14.51
N ILE A 402 -28.36 21.25 -13.70
CA ILE A 402 -27.27 21.18 -12.71
C ILE A 402 -25.97 20.65 -13.35
N SER A 403 -26.03 20.01 -14.50
CA SER A 403 -24.84 19.46 -15.18
C SER A 403 -23.91 20.57 -15.70
N PRO A 404 -22.65 20.67 -15.22
CA PRO A 404 -21.67 21.64 -15.75
C PRO A 404 -21.32 21.38 -17.23
N LEU A 405 -21.43 20.11 -17.65
CA LEU A 405 -21.05 19.65 -18.98
C LEU A 405 -22.03 20.15 -20.04
N MET A 406 -23.32 20.30 -19.69
CA MET A 406 -24.34 20.89 -20.56
C MET A 406 -23.96 22.32 -20.97
N TYR A 407 -23.57 23.15 -20.00
CA TYR A 407 -23.13 24.52 -20.26
C TYR A 407 -21.86 24.58 -21.11
N SER A 408 -20.96 23.62 -20.91
CA SER A 408 -19.71 23.50 -21.67
C SER A 408 -19.97 23.12 -23.12
N MET A 409 -20.84 22.12 -23.33
CA MET A 409 -21.24 21.66 -24.66
C MET A 409 -22.01 22.72 -25.41
N ASN A 410 -22.99 23.36 -24.79
CA ASN A 410 -23.75 24.42 -25.44
C ASN A 410 -22.82 25.60 -25.85
N SER A 411 -21.89 25.99 -24.97
CA SER A 411 -20.95 27.09 -25.24
C SER A 411 -19.97 26.77 -26.37
N ILE A 412 -19.43 25.54 -26.41
CA ILE A 412 -18.45 25.16 -27.44
C ILE A 412 -19.12 24.99 -28.81
N LEU A 413 -20.34 24.44 -28.85
CA LEU A 413 -21.11 24.27 -30.07
C LEU A 413 -21.51 25.63 -30.66
N VAL A 414 -22.10 26.52 -29.87
CA VAL A 414 -22.46 27.87 -30.33
C VAL A 414 -21.23 28.66 -30.79
N ASN A 415 -20.08 28.51 -30.12
CA ASN A 415 -18.85 29.17 -30.53
C ASN A 415 -18.33 28.70 -31.90
N GLU A 416 -18.55 27.44 -32.29
CA GLU A 416 -18.12 26.92 -33.60
C GLU A 416 -19.18 27.15 -34.69
N PHE A 417 -20.44 26.77 -34.43
CA PHE A 417 -21.51 26.74 -35.42
C PHE A 417 -22.09 28.12 -35.76
N ASP A 418 -21.80 29.16 -34.98
CA ASP A 418 -22.04 30.57 -35.39
C ASP A 418 -20.92 31.09 -36.34
N GLY A 419 -19.92 30.27 -36.65
CA GLY A 419 -18.81 30.55 -37.57
C GLY A 419 -19.25 30.96 -38.97
N LYS A 420 -18.41 31.71 -39.68
CA LYS A 420 -18.73 32.17 -41.06
C LYS A 420 -18.93 30.98 -42.00
N ASN A 421 -18.20 29.90 -41.75
CA ASN A 421 -18.23 28.67 -42.54
C ASN A 421 -19.50 27.82 -42.37
N TRP A 422 -20.37 28.16 -41.43
CA TRP A 422 -21.60 27.41 -41.12
C TRP A 422 -22.88 28.21 -41.45
N LYS A 423 -22.73 29.39 -42.07
CA LYS A 423 -23.83 30.32 -42.37
C LYS A 423 -24.57 30.02 -43.69
N HIS A 424 -24.10 29.07 -44.49
CA HIS A 424 -24.83 28.60 -45.67
C HIS A 424 -26.05 27.77 -45.29
N ILE A 425 -27.00 27.65 -46.21
CA ILE A 425 -28.24 26.89 -46.01
C ILE A 425 -28.05 25.48 -46.59
N ALA A 426 -28.48 24.46 -45.85
CA ALA A 426 -28.43 23.07 -46.30
C ALA A 426 -29.35 22.85 -47.53
N PRO A 427 -29.10 21.83 -48.38
CA PRO A 427 -29.86 21.59 -49.62
C PRO A 427 -31.40 21.54 -49.44
N ASN A 428 -31.88 21.15 -48.25
CA ASN A 428 -33.31 21.03 -47.90
C ASN A 428 -33.72 21.87 -46.67
N GLY A 429 -32.96 22.91 -46.29
CA GLY A 429 -33.17 23.69 -45.07
C GLY A 429 -33.71 25.11 -45.30
N ASN A 430 -34.41 25.67 -44.31
CA ASN A 430 -34.88 27.07 -44.32
C ASN A 430 -34.07 27.98 -43.37
N GLU A 431 -33.04 27.46 -42.72
CA GLU A 431 -32.22 28.17 -41.74
C GLU A 431 -30.72 27.90 -41.97
N PRO A 432 -29.81 28.74 -41.41
CA PRO A 432 -28.37 28.50 -41.50
C PRO A 432 -28.00 27.12 -40.95
N LEU A 433 -27.15 26.38 -41.68
CA LEU A 433 -26.77 25.00 -41.36
C LEU A 433 -26.27 24.87 -39.92
N GLY A 434 -25.46 25.83 -39.44
CA GLY A 434 -24.96 25.81 -38.07
C GLY A 434 -26.06 25.88 -37.00
N ALA A 435 -27.07 26.75 -37.19
CA ALA A 435 -28.19 26.84 -36.26
C ALA A 435 -29.06 25.58 -36.30
N ALA A 436 -29.25 25.00 -37.50
CA ALA A 436 -29.97 23.74 -37.67
C ALA A 436 -29.29 22.58 -36.95
N VAL A 437 -27.96 22.45 -37.06
CA VAL A 437 -27.19 21.37 -36.40
C VAL A 437 -27.29 21.47 -34.87
N VAL A 438 -27.14 22.68 -34.32
CA VAL A 438 -27.23 22.90 -32.86
C VAL A 438 -28.65 22.60 -32.36
N ARG A 439 -29.69 23.05 -33.07
CA ARG A 439 -31.08 22.81 -32.68
C ARG A 439 -31.51 21.35 -32.85
N ALA A 440 -31.07 20.67 -33.91
CA ALA A 440 -31.36 19.26 -34.14
C ALA A 440 -30.83 18.36 -33.01
N ARG A 441 -29.75 18.78 -32.35
CA ARG A 441 -29.17 18.10 -31.17
C ARG A 441 -29.78 18.56 -29.82
N GLY A 442 -30.80 19.42 -29.84
CA GLY A 442 -31.49 19.90 -28.63
C GLY A 442 -30.76 21.02 -27.86
N PHE A 443 -29.72 21.62 -28.44
CA PHE A 443 -28.96 22.72 -27.85
C PHE A 443 -29.52 24.09 -28.25
N PHE A 444 -29.11 25.14 -27.54
CA PHE A 444 -29.60 26.50 -27.78
C PHE A 444 -28.68 27.24 -28.76
N PRO A 445 -29.17 27.68 -29.93
CA PRO A 445 -28.32 28.25 -30.97
C PRO A 445 -27.87 29.71 -30.71
N ASP A 446 -28.44 30.41 -29.73
CA ASP A 446 -28.18 31.83 -29.53
C ASP A 446 -26.78 32.11 -28.97
N ALA A 447 -26.08 33.10 -29.53
CA ALA A 447 -24.70 33.45 -29.19
C ALA A 447 -24.46 33.81 -27.71
N TYR A 448 -25.47 34.30 -26.98
CA TYR A 448 -25.32 34.68 -25.57
C TYR A 448 -25.12 33.47 -24.64
N TRP A 449 -25.49 32.27 -25.07
CA TRP A 449 -25.30 31.03 -24.28
C TRP A 449 -23.83 30.72 -24.00
N TYR A 450 -22.91 31.22 -24.83
CA TYR A 450 -21.48 31.16 -24.55
C TYR A 450 -21.14 31.82 -23.20
N TRP A 451 -21.64 33.04 -22.96
CA TRP A 451 -21.33 33.78 -21.72
C TRP A 451 -22.06 33.21 -20.50
N ILE A 452 -23.28 32.69 -20.69
CA ILE A 452 -23.98 31.94 -19.64
C ILE A 452 -23.15 30.75 -19.19
N GLY A 453 -22.61 29.97 -20.14
CA GLY A 453 -21.81 28.80 -19.79
C GLY A 453 -20.50 29.14 -19.10
N ILE A 454 -19.82 30.21 -19.49
CA ILE A 454 -18.65 30.74 -18.78
C ILE A 454 -19.01 31.10 -17.32
N GLY A 455 -20.09 31.85 -17.11
CA GLY A 455 -20.54 32.25 -15.77
C GLY A 455 -20.88 31.03 -14.89
N ALA A 456 -21.59 30.06 -15.46
CA ALA A 456 -21.94 28.81 -14.77
C ALA A 456 -20.69 28.02 -14.36
N LEU A 457 -19.71 27.84 -15.26
CA LEU A 457 -18.47 27.12 -14.97
C LEU A 457 -17.64 27.78 -13.86
N ILE A 458 -17.53 29.10 -13.85
CA ILE A 458 -16.86 29.84 -12.76
C ILE A 458 -17.59 29.59 -11.43
N GLY A 459 -18.92 29.63 -11.43
CA GLY A 459 -19.75 29.31 -10.26
C GLY A 459 -19.46 27.90 -9.72
N PHE A 460 -19.45 26.89 -10.60
CA PHE A 460 -19.14 25.51 -10.20
C PHE A 460 -17.72 25.36 -9.65
N VAL A 461 -16.72 25.99 -10.27
CA VAL A 461 -15.33 25.98 -9.77
C VAL A 461 -15.27 26.51 -8.33
N MET A 462 -15.94 27.63 -8.04
CA MET A 462 -15.95 28.22 -6.71
C MET A 462 -16.65 27.31 -5.69
N ILE A 463 -17.85 26.82 -6.02
CA ILE A 463 -18.64 25.95 -5.13
C ILE A 463 -17.88 24.66 -4.79
N LEU A 464 -17.30 23.99 -5.79
CA LEU A 464 -16.59 22.73 -5.60
C LEU A 464 -15.32 22.90 -4.77
N ASN A 465 -14.58 24.01 -4.93
CA ASN A 465 -13.41 24.29 -4.08
C ASN A 465 -13.82 24.63 -2.63
N VAL A 466 -14.97 25.28 -2.42
CA VAL A 466 -15.52 25.48 -1.07
C VAL A 466 -15.89 24.14 -0.44
N PHE A 467 -16.58 23.25 -1.16
CA PHE A 467 -16.89 21.91 -0.67
C PHE A 467 -15.65 21.06 -0.42
N TYR A 468 -14.60 21.18 -1.24
CA TYR A 468 -13.31 20.56 -0.97
C TYR A 468 -12.70 21.04 0.35
N SER A 469 -12.69 22.36 0.60
CA SER A 469 -12.21 22.93 1.86
C SER A 469 -13.04 22.47 3.06
N LEU A 470 -14.37 22.39 2.93
CA LEU A 470 -15.27 21.91 3.98
C LEU A 470 -15.07 20.41 4.24
N GLY A 471 -14.92 19.59 3.20
CA GLY A 471 -14.64 18.17 3.31
C GLY A 471 -13.36 17.92 4.12
N LEU A 472 -12.30 18.67 3.84
CA LEU A 472 -11.06 18.62 4.61
C LEU A 472 -11.20 19.11 6.06
N ALA A 473 -12.09 20.07 6.32
CA ALA A 473 -12.32 20.61 7.67
C ALA A 473 -13.10 19.64 8.58
N TYR A 474 -14.10 18.94 8.04
CA TYR A 474 -15.07 18.20 8.86
C TYR A 474 -14.98 16.67 8.76
N LEU A 475 -14.41 16.12 7.69
CA LEU A 475 -14.29 14.67 7.53
C LEU A 475 -13.02 14.14 8.20
N ASN A 476 -13.12 12.96 8.83
CA ASN A 476 -12.01 12.25 9.47
C ASN A 476 -11.63 10.99 8.67
N PRO A 477 -10.44 10.40 8.87
CA PRO A 477 -10.06 9.11 8.28
C PRO A 477 -11.12 8.01 8.48
N PHE A 478 -11.21 7.07 7.53
CA PHE A 478 -12.02 5.87 7.73
C PHE A 478 -11.27 4.88 8.63
N GLY A 479 -11.92 4.48 9.73
CA GLY A 479 -11.35 3.56 10.72
C GLY A 479 -10.58 4.27 11.84
N LYS A 480 -10.76 3.80 13.07
CA LYS A 480 -9.85 4.10 14.18
C LYS A 480 -8.82 2.98 14.25
N PRO A 481 -7.52 3.26 14.43
CA PRO A 481 -6.55 2.21 14.77
C PRO A 481 -6.94 1.68 16.16
N GLN A 482 -7.69 0.59 16.20
CA GLN A 482 -7.96 -0.15 17.43
C GLN A 482 -7.06 -1.39 17.40
N ALA A 483 -6.11 -1.45 18.34
CA ALA A 483 -5.51 -2.71 18.70
C ALA A 483 -6.62 -3.61 19.25
N MET A 484 -6.71 -4.86 18.78
CA MET A 484 -7.58 -5.85 19.42
C MET A 484 -7.05 -6.09 20.83
N VAL A 485 -7.78 -5.58 21.83
CA VAL A 485 -7.57 -5.96 23.23
C VAL A 485 -8.10 -7.38 23.36
N SER A 486 -7.29 -8.29 23.91
CA SER A 486 -7.74 -9.62 24.31
C SER A 486 -8.86 -9.45 25.35
N GLU A 487 -10.07 -9.95 25.06
CA GLU A 487 -11.19 -10.02 26.00
C GLU A 487 -10.86 -11.03 27.13
N ASP A 488 -9.96 -10.68 28.05
CA ASP A 488 -9.52 -11.60 29.11
C ASP A 488 -9.94 -11.18 30.54
N ASN A 489 -10.74 -10.12 30.72
CA ASN A 489 -11.06 -9.64 32.08
C ASN A 489 -12.45 -9.99 32.63
N GLU A 490 -13.33 -10.69 31.89
CA GLU A 490 -14.68 -11.04 32.43
C GLU A 490 -14.94 -12.54 32.63
N ASN A 491 -14.15 -13.45 32.04
CA ASN A 491 -14.46 -14.89 32.08
C ASN A 491 -13.48 -15.75 32.90
N ALA A 492 -12.41 -15.18 33.45
CA ALA A 492 -11.45 -15.93 34.27
C ALA A 492 -12.02 -16.40 35.63
N ASP A 493 -13.11 -15.78 36.12
CA ASP A 493 -13.74 -16.14 37.39
C ASP A 493 -14.70 -17.35 37.31
N ASN A 494 -15.00 -17.87 36.11
CA ASN A 494 -15.96 -18.97 35.93
C ASN A 494 -15.32 -20.35 35.70
N VAL A 495 -13.99 -20.47 35.67
CA VAL A 495 -13.33 -21.80 35.65
C VAL A 495 -12.96 -22.20 37.07
N ARG A 496 -13.97 -22.39 37.92
CA ARG A 496 -13.81 -23.09 39.20
C ARG A 496 -13.72 -24.60 38.95
N LEU A 497 -12.60 -25.18 39.39
CA LEU A 497 -12.49 -26.50 40.00
C LEU A 497 -13.31 -27.64 39.36
N ILE A 498 -12.75 -28.30 38.35
CA ILE A 498 -13.07 -29.70 38.07
C ILE A 498 -11.89 -30.55 38.54
N SER A 499 -12.04 -31.08 39.75
CA SER A 499 -11.18 -32.12 40.31
C SER A 499 -11.35 -33.41 39.49
N PRO A 500 -10.28 -34.07 39.02
CA PRO A 500 -10.38 -35.44 38.59
C PRO A 500 -10.29 -36.35 39.82
N GLN A 501 -11.43 -36.82 40.31
CA GLN A 501 -11.48 -38.05 41.10
C GLN A 501 -11.49 -39.25 40.13
N GLY A 502 -10.53 -40.14 40.30
CA GLY A 502 -10.42 -41.38 39.55
C GLY A 502 -8.97 -41.81 39.47
N GLY A 503 -8.52 -42.53 40.50
CA GLY A 503 -7.17 -43.07 40.55
C GLY A 503 -6.96 -44.14 39.47
N ASP A 504 -5.77 -44.13 38.90
CA ASP A 504 -5.01 -45.35 38.66
C ASP A 504 -3.51 -45.06 38.71
N SER A 505 -2.80 -46.05 39.23
CA SER A 505 -1.42 -46.10 39.69
C SER A 505 -0.36 -45.36 38.87
N VAL A 506 0.47 -44.63 39.63
CA VAL A 506 1.80 -44.12 39.29
C VAL A 506 2.63 -45.19 38.57
N SER A 507 3.07 -44.88 37.35
CA SER A 507 4.31 -45.39 36.79
C SER A 507 5.19 -44.21 36.40
N GLU A 508 6.23 -43.98 37.20
CA GLU A 508 7.35 -43.11 36.85
C GLU A 508 8.03 -43.66 35.59
N GLY A 509 8.10 -42.85 34.53
CA GLY A 509 8.66 -43.30 33.26
C GLY A 509 8.73 -42.23 32.19
N GLN A 510 9.86 -41.51 32.17
CA GLN A 510 10.45 -40.75 31.06
C GLN A 510 9.76 -39.44 30.63
N ASN A 511 10.53 -38.35 30.78
CA ASN A 511 10.43 -37.11 30.01
C ASN A 511 10.34 -37.42 28.50
N LYS A 512 9.13 -37.55 27.96
CA LYS A 512 8.91 -37.44 26.51
C LYS A 512 9.22 -36.00 26.13
N LYS A 513 10.42 -35.77 25.57
CA LYS A 513 10.68 -34.61 24.71
C LYS A 513 9.50 -34.51 23.75
N ARG A 514 8.70 -33.43 23.83
CA ARG A 514 7.59 -33.16 22.91
C ARG A 514 8.18 -33.01 21.50
N GLY A 515 8.30 -34.11 20.76
CA GLY A 515 8.66 -34.09 19.36
C GLY A 515 7.45 -33.71 18.53
N MET A 516 7.66 -32.90 17.48
CA MET A 516 6.57 -32.48 16.60
C MET A 516 5.93 -33.66 15.87
N VAL A 517 4.65 -33.55 15.54
CA VAL A 517 3.86 -34.60 14.84
C VAL A 517 4.49 -34.98 13.50
N LEU A 518 5.12 -34.03 12.82
CA LEU A 518 5.87 -34.27 11.60
C LEU A 518 7.38 -34.34 11.89
N PRO A 519 8.06 -35.44 11.56
CA PRO A 519 9.51 -35.53 11.70
C PRO A 519 10.19 -34.57 10.70
N PHE A 520 11.35 -34.05 11.07
CA PHE A 520 12.24 -33.31 10.17
C PHE A 520 13.68 -33.80 10.37
N GLU A 521 14.52 -33.67 9.35
CA GLU A 521 15.95 -33.98 9.44
C GLU A 521 16.74 -32.71 9.78
N PRO A 522 17.48 -32.67 10.90
CA PRO A 522 18.29 -31.51 11.24
C PRO A 522 19.47 -31.33 10.28
N HIS A 523 19.60 -30.14 9.68
CA HIS A 523 20.67 -29.84 8.72
C HIS A 523 21.57 -28.69 9.19
N SER A 524 22.88 -28.84 9.04
CA SER A 524 23.85 -27.75 9.23
C SER A 524 24.10 -27.03 7.91
N ILE A 525 24.48 -25.77 7.97
CA ILE A 525 24.95 -25.00 6.82
C ILE A 525 26.38 -24.53 7.10
N THR A 526 27.28 -24.75 6.14
CA THR A 526 28.65 -24.25 6.16
C THR A 526 28.88 -23.35 4.96
N PHE A 527 29.66 -22.31 5.15
CA PHE A 527 30.07 -21.42 4.07
C PHE A 527 31.53 -21.01 4.27
N ASP A 528 32.28 -21.02 3.19
CA ASP A 528 33.73 -20.84 3.23
C ASP A 528 34.17 -19.83 2.17
N ASP A 529 34.90 -18.81 2.63
CA ASP A 529 35.45 -17.69 1.87
C ASP A 529 34.43 -17.03 0.91
N ILE A 530 33.23 -16.73 1.41
CA ILE A 530 32.17 -16.08 0.63
C ILE A 530 32.54 -14.64 0.28
N VAL A 531 32.59 -14.35 -1.02
CA VAL A 531 32.75 -13.00 -1.57
C VAL A 531 31.50 -12.63 -2.34
N TYR A 532 30.96 -11.44 -2.08
CA TYR A 532 29.84 -10.89 -2.84
C TYR A 532 30.19 -9.52 -3.36
N SER A 533 30.04 -9.34 -4.67
CA SER A 533 30.32 -8.07 -5.35
C SER A 533 29.16 -7.65 -6.24
N VAL A 534 28.96 -6.34 -6.36
CA VAL A 534 27.98 -5.72 -7.26
C VAL A 534 28.67 -4.74 -8.19
N ASP A 535 28.09 -4.48 -9.35
CA ASP A 535 28.61 -3.46 -10.26
C ASP A 535 28.61 -2.10 -9.56
N MET A 536 29.66 -1.30 -9.81
CA MET A 536 29.83 -0.03 -9.14
C MET A 536 28.67 0.94 -9.43
N PRO A 537 27.99 1.49 -8.39
CA PRO A 537 26.92 2.47 -8.59
C PRO A 537 27.42 3.70 -9.36
N GLN A 538 26.59 4.21 -10.28
CA GLN A 538 26.95 5.37 -11.12
C GLN A 538 27.31 6.62 -10.29
N GLU A 539 26.67 6.80 -9.13
CA GLU A 539 26.94 7.89 -8.19
C GLU A 539 28.37 7.83 -7.62
N MET A 540 28.88 6.63 -7.32
CA MET A 540 30.24 6.43 -6.79
C MET A 540 31.31 6.50 -7.89
N LYS A 541 31.00 6.06 -9.12
CA LYS A 541 31.87 6.30 -10.28
C LYS A 541 32.06 7.80 -10.54
N GLY A 542 30.99 8.59 -10.39
CA GLY A 542 31.04 10.05 -10.48
C GLY A 542 31.89 10.74 -9.39
N GLN A 543 32.12 10.07 -8.26
CA GLN A 543 32.99 10.54 -7.17
C GLN A 543 34.46 10.11 -7.33
N GLY A 544 34.85 9.55 -8.49
CA GLY A 544 36.24 9.25 -8.83
C GLY A 544 36.72 7.85 -8.45
N SER A 545 35.83 6.90 -8.17
CA SER A 545 36.25 5.51 -7.94
C SER A 545 36.64 4.82 -9.25
N THR A 546 37.83 4.21 -9.26
CA THR A 546 38.43 3.53 -10.43
C THR A 546 38.08 2.06 -10.54
N GLU A 547 37.43 1.48 -9.53
CA GLU A 547 37.05 0.07 -9.51
C GLU A 547 35.75 -0.15 -10.30
N ASP A 548 35.61 -1.32 -10.96
CA ASP A 548 34.40 -1.68 -11.68
C ASP A 548 33.34 -2.36 -10.80
N ARG A 549 33.75 -2.95 -9.68
CA ARG A 549 32.88 -3.70 -8.77
C ARG A 549 33.05 -3.24 -7.33
N LEU A 550 31.94 -3.07 -6.63
CA LEU A 550 31.91 -2.82 -5.20
C LEU A 550 31.82 -4.17 -4.46
N VAL A 551 32.85 -4.52 -3.72
CA VAL A 551 32.86 -5.73 -2.88
C VAL A 551 32.18 -5.44 -1.55
N LEU A 552 31.08 -6.16 -1.28
CA LEU A 552 30.26 -5.98 -0.08
C LEU A 552 30.56 -7.03 1.00
N LEU A 553 31.00 -8.23 0.62
CA LEU A 553 31.47 -9.30 1.52
C LEU A 553 32.89 -9.73 1.09
N LYS A 554 33.84 -9.80 2.02
CA LYS A 554 35.27 -9.97 1.74
C LYS A 554 35.82 -11.30 2.30
N GLY A 555 35.33 -12.43 1.78
CA GLY A 555 35.82 -13.76 2.14
C GLY A 555 35.34 -14.20 3.52
N VAL A 556 34.02 -14.24 3.69
CA VAL A 556 33.36 -14.51 4.97
C VAL A 556 33.20 -16.03 5.18
N SER A 557 33.54 -16.55 6.36
CA SER A 557 33.54 -17.98 6.67
C SER A 557 32.83 -18.33 7.98
N GLY A 558 31.99 -19.36 7.97
CA GLY A 558 31.25 -19.79 9.16
C GLY A 558 30.41 -21.05 9.00
N SER A 559 29.77 -21.44 10.09
CA SER A 559 28.83 -22.56 10.12
C SER A 559 27.66 -22.28 11.05
N PHE A 560 26.47 -22.77 10.70
CA PHE A 560 25.30 -22.78 11.59
C PHE A 560 24.85 -24.22 11.82
N ARG A 561 24.57 -24.56 13.08
CA ARG A 561 24.38 -25.94 13.55
C ARG A 561 22.96 -26.17 14.09
N PRO A 562 22.43 -27.40 13.99
CA PRO A 562 21.12 -27.71 14.55
C PRO A 562 21.09 -27.60 16.08
N GLY A 563 19.98 -27.08 16.61
CA GLY A 563 19.79 -26.89 18.06
C GLY A 563 20.56 -25.72 18.66
N VAL A 564 21.24 -24.93 17.82
CA VAL A 564 22.04 -23.77 18.23
C VAL A 564 21.39 -22.49 17.67
N LEU A 565 21.07 -21.55 18.55
CA LEU A 565 20.54 -20.23 18.19
C LEU A 565 21.71 -19.28 17.94
N THR A 566 21.92 -18.90 16.68
CA THR A 566 23.05 -18.02 16.29
C THR A 566 22.59 -16.58 16.06
N ALA A 567 23.23 -15.61 16.73
CA ALA A 567 23.06 -14.18 16.49
C ALA A 567 24.01 -13.69 15.38
N LEU A 568 23.48 -13.08 14.32
CA LEU A 568 24.26 -12.34 13.33
C LEU A 568 24.20 -10.84 13.64
N MET A 569 25.31 -10.29 14.13
CA MET A 569 25.40 -8.90 14.60
C MET A 569 26.51 -8.12 13.91
N GLY A 570 26.45 -6.81 14.05
CA GLY A 570 27.40 -5.87 13.44
C GLY A 570 26.77 -4.51 13.21
N VAL A 571 27.59 -3.50 12.98
CA VAL A 571 27.12 -2.14 12.69
C VAL A 571 26.28 -2.07 11.40
N SER A 572 25.49 -1.00 11.24
CA SER A 572 24.75 -0.78 9.99
C SER A 572 25.72 -0.66 8.80
N GLY A 573 25.42 -1.32 7.69
CA GLY A 573 26.31 -1.41 6.54
C GLY A 573 27.45 -2.44 6.64
N ALA A 574 27.46 -3.30 7.68
CA ALA A 574 28.43 -4.41 7.78
C ALA A 574 28.18 -5.56 6.79
N GLY A 575 27.05 -5.58 6.09
CA GLY A 575 26.70 -6.66 5.14
C GLY A 575 25.90 -7.82 5.73
N LYS A 576 25.32 -7.67 6.92
CA LYS A 576 24.52 -8.73 7.61
C LYS A 576 23.38 -9.30 6.74
N THR A 577 22.47 -8.44 6.30
CA THR A 577 21.35 -8.84 5.42
C THR A 577 21.87 -9.35 4.07
N THR A 578 22.96 -8.78 3.56
CA THR A 578 23.61 -9.26 2.34
C THR A 578 24.11 -10.70 2.48
N LEU A 579 24.79 -11.02 3.59
CA LEU A 579 25.24 -12.38 3.89
C LEU A 579 24.05 -13.32 4.02
N MET A 580 23.02 -12.93 4.78
CA MET A 580 21.83 -13.76 4.95
C MET A 580 21.11 -14.02 3.62
N ASP A 581 20.96 -12.99 2.77
CA ASP A 581 20.36 -13.13 1.43
C ASP A 581 21.19 -14.04 0.52
N VAL A 582 22.53 -13.97 0.58
CA VAL A 582 23.42 -14.85 -0.19
C VAL A 582 23.28 -16.31 0.28
N LEU A 583 23.28 -16.52 1.59
CA LEU A 583 23.12 -17.86 2.19
C LEU A 583 21.73 -18.45 1.96
N ALA A 584 20.67 -17.64 1.99
CA ALA A 584 19.32 -18.04 1.62
C ALA A 584 19.13 -18.17 0.10
N GLY A 585 20.03 -17.57 -0.70
CA GLY A 585 19.98 -17.56 -2.15
C GLY A 585 18.88 -16.69 -2.74
N ARG A 586 18.65 -15.54 -2.09
CA ARG A 586 17.64 -14.54 -2.47
C ARG A 586 18.21 -13.40 -3.32
N LYS A 587 19.54 -13.30 -3.45
CA LYS A 587 20.17 -12.32 -4.36
C LYS A 587 19.92 -12.73 -5.82
N THR A 588 19.29 -11.83 -6.56
CA THR A 588 18.95 -12.00 -7.99
C THR A 588 19.99 -11.38 -8.93
N GLY A 589 20.96 -10.64 -8.40
CA GLY A 589 22.06 -10.03 -9.14
C GLY A 589 23.34 -9.99 -8.30
N GLY A 590 24.43 -9.51 -8.89
CA GLY A 590 25.77 -9.54 -8.30
C GLY A 590 26.50 -10.86 -8.53
N TYR A 591 27.77 -10.91 -8.13
CA TYR A 591 28.64 -12.08 -8.28
C TYR A 591 28.92 -12.66 -6.89
N ILE A 592 28.70 -13.97 -6.75
CA ILE A 592 28.94 -14.73 -5.52
C ILE A 592 30.09 -15.70 -5.79
N ASP A 593 31.20 -15.55 -5.07
CA ASP A 593 32.31 -16.50 -5.05
C ASP A 593 32.39 -17.17 -3.66
N GLY A 594 33.08 -18.31 -3.59
CA GLY A 594 33.20 -19.14 -2.39
C GLY A 594 32.32 -20.40 -2.44
N SER A 595 32.23 -21.14 -1.33
CA SER A 595 31.47 -22.39 -1.28
C SER A 595 30.42 -22.40 -0.18
N ILE A 596 29.21 -22.90 -0.48
CA ILE A 596 28.12 -23.09 0.48
C ILE A 596 27.70 -24.55 0.43
N LYS A 597 27.72 -25.23 1.59
CA LYS A 597 27.33 -26.63 1.72
C LYS A 597 26.27 -26.82 2.81
N ILE A 598 25.37 -27.77 2.59
CA ILE A 598 24.32 -28.19 3.52
C ILE A 598 24.63 -29.62 3.96
N SER A 599 24.91 -29.83 5.25
CA SER A 599 25.30 -31.13 5.81
C SER A 599 26.40 -31.86 5.02
N GLY A 600 27.37 -31.11 4.47
CA GLY A 600 28.50 -31.61 3.68
C GLY A 600 28.28 -31.68 2.16
N TYR A 601 27.04 -31.51 1.68
CA TYR A 601 26.72 -31.52 0.25
C TYR A 601 26.63 -30.09 -0.33
N PRO A 602 27.02 -29.86 -1.60
CA PRO A 602 26.85 -28.55 -2.23
C PRO A 602 25.40 -28.06 -2.21
N LYS A 603 25.18 -26.79 -1.87
CA LYS A 603 23.84 -26.20 -1.83
C LYS A 603 23.21 -26.15 -3.23
N LYS A 604 22.09 -26.86 -3.43
CA LYS A 604 21.26 -26.75 -4.64
C LYS A 604 20.22 -25.65 -4.47
N GLN A 605 20.37 -24.55 -5.20
CA GLN A 605 19.54 -23.36 -5.02
C GLN A 605 18.05 -23.59 -5.30
N GLU A 606 17.71 -24.39 -6.31
CA GLU A 606 16.33 -24.60 -6.75
C GLU A 606 15.45 -25.27 -5.69
N THR A 607 16.02 -26.19 -4.90
CA THR A 607 15.29 -27.00 -3.93
C THR A 607 15.53 -26.58 -2.48
N PHE A 608 16.53 -25.72 -2.23
CA PHE A 608 16.88 -25.26 -0.88
C PHE A 608 15.70 -24.62 -0.14
N ALA A 609 14.82 -23.90 -0.84
CA ALA A 609 13.61 -23.28 -0.28
C ALA A 609 12.64 -24.29 0.38
N ARG A 610 12.73 -25.59 0.03
CA ARG A 610 11.92 -26.66 0.64
C ARG A 610 12.39 -27.04 2.05
N VAL A 611 13.65 -26.81 2.37
CA VAL A 611 14.25 -27.14 3.67
C VAL A 611 14.62 -25.91 4.50
N SER A 612 14.48 -24.70 3.92
CA SER A 612 14.74 -23.43 4.58
C SER A 612 13.48 -22.57 4.77
N GLY A 613 13.32 -21.95 5.93
CA GLY A 613 12.39 -20.84 6.16
C GLY A 613 13.13 -19.49 6.18
N TYR A 614 12.47 -18.42 5.74
CA TYR A 614 13.04 -17.07 5.81
C TYR A 614 11.98 -16.08 6.30
N CYS A 615 12.15 -15.55 7.50
CA CYS A 615 11.33 -14.46 8.04
C CYS A 615 11.93 -13.12 7.59
N GLU A 616 11.21 -12.39 6.74
CA GLU A 616 11.61 -11.04 6.31
C GLU A 616 11.41 -9.99 7.41
N GLN A 617 12.14 -8.87 7.34
CA GLN A 617 11.98 -7.74 8.25
C GLN A 617 10.57 -7.12 8.17
N ASN A 618 9.97 -7.08 6.97
CA ASN A 618 8.62 -6.58 6.76
C ASN A 618 7.61 -7.74 6.78
N ASP A 619 6.67 -7.70 7.73
CA ASP A 619 5.65 -8.73 7.89
C ASP A 619 4.49 -8.60 6.89
N ILE A 620 4.71 -9.08 5.66
CA ILE A 620 3.73 -9.01 4.57
C ILE A 620 2.86 -10.28 4.57
N HIS A 621 1.54 -10.09 4.75
CA HIS A 621 0.53 -11.14 4.74
C HIS A 621 -0.76 -10.64 4.07
N SER A 622 -1.58 -11.55 3.55
CA SER A 622 -2.91 -11.18 3.01
C SER A 622 -3.80 -10.63 4.14
N PRO A 623 -4.42 -9.45 3.99
CA PRO A 623 -5.09 -8.75 5.09
C PRO A 623 -6.46 -9.34 5.47
N TYR A 624 -7.13 -10.04 4.56
CA TYR A 624 -8.52 -10.50 4.72
C TYR A 624 -8.64 -11.98 5.13
N VAL A 625 -7.52 -12.66 5.39
CA VAL A 625 -7.48 -14.03 5.93
C VAL A 625 -7.22 -14.01 7.43
N THR A 626 -7.61 -15.08 8.13
CA THR A 626 -7.30 -15.25 9.56
C THR A 626 -5.88 -15.79 9.78
N VAL A 627 -5.42 -15.73 11.03
CA VAL A 627 -4.17 -16.39 11.47
C VAL A 627 -4.17 -17.86 11.08
N TYR A 628 -5.22 -18.61 11.46
CA TYR A 628 -5.30 -20.04 11.17
C TYR A 628 -5.31 -20.34 9.66
N GLU A 629 -6.07 -19.57 8.87
CA GLU A 629 -6.15 -19.76 7.42
C GLU A 629 -4.82 -19.48 6.74
N SER A 630 -4.06 -18.48 7.21
CA SER A 630 -2.72 -18.16 6.71
C SER A 630 -1.76 -19.34 6.93
N LEU A 631 -1.85 -19.99 8.09
CA LEU A 631 -1.05 -21.18 8.41
C LEU A 631 -1.48 -22.39 7.58
N VAL A 632 -2.78 -22.66 7.49
CA VAL A 632 -3.31 -23.77 6.67
C VAL A 632 -2.93 -23.60 5.20
N TYR A 633 -3.00 -22.37 4.67
CA TYR A 633 -2.58 -22.07 3.31
C TYR A 633 -1.10 -22.36 3.08
N SER A 634 -0.24 -21.96 4.03
CA SER A 634 1.19 -22.29 3.97
C SER A 634 1.46 -23.79 4.05
N ALA A 635 0.78 -24.47 4.99
CA ALA A 635 0.87 -25.92 5.17
C ALA A 635 0.49 -26.66 3.90
N TRP A 636 -0.61 -26.25 3.27
CA TRP A 636 -1.14 -26.91 2.09
C TRP A 636 -0.15 -26.87 0.93
N LEU A 637 0.53 -25.73 0.73
CA LEU A 637 1.42 -25.52 -0.40
C LEU A 637 2.85 -26.03 -0.19
N ARG A 638 3.35 -25.99 1.05
CA ARG A 638 4.76 -26.31 1.37
C ARG A 638 4.97 -27.71 1.92
N LEU A 639 3.97 -28.34 2.55
CA LEU A 639 4.11 -29.72 3.02
C LEU A 639 4.04 -30.72 1.87
N PRO A 640 4.69 -31.90 2.00
CA PRO A 640 4.60 -33.01 1.05
C PRO A 640 3.16 -33.52 0.82
N GLN A 641 2.91 -34.12 -0.34
CA GLN A 641 1.58 -34.64 -0.74
C GLN A 641 1.12 -35.86 0.09
N ASP A 642 2.06 -36.61 0.67
CA ASP A 642 1.83 -37.78 1.52
C ASP A 642 1.33 -37.40 2.93
N VAL A 643 1.33 -36.12 3.28
CA VAL A 643 0.80 -35.63 4.56
C VAL A 643 -0.72 -35.48 4.46
N ASP A 644 -1.44 -36.35 5.18
CA ASP A 644 -2.91 -36.29 5.29
C ASP A 644 -3.41 -34.95 5.85
N GLU A 645 -4.63 -34.57 5.47
CA GLU A 645 -5.26 -33.31 5.90
C GLU A 645 -5.39 -33.22 7.43
N ASN A 646 -5.71 -34.33 8.11
CA ASN A 646 -5.83 -34.32 9.57
C ASN A 646 -4.47 -34.10 10.24
N LYS A 647 -3.43 -34.78 9.76
CA LYS A 647 -2.05 -34.58 10.24
C LYS A 647 -1.59 -33.15 10.00
N ARG A 648 -1.92 -32.58 8.83
CA ARG A 648 -1.63 -31.17 8.52
C ARG A 648 -2.31 -30.21 9.50
N LYS A 649 -3.59 -30.43 9.82
CA LYS A 649 -4.32 -29.61 10.81
C LYS A 649 -3.69 -29.73 12.19
N MET A 650 -3.42 -30.95 12.65
CA MET A 650 -2.73 -31.19 13.93
C MET A 650 -1.37 -30.48 14.00
N PHE A 651 -0.60 -30.51 12.92
CA PHE A 651 0.68 -29.81 12.85
C PHE A 651 0.53 -28.29 12.91
N VAL A 652 -0.50 -27.73 12.25
CA VAL A 652 -0.81 -26.30 12.35
C VAL A 652 -1.20 -25.91 13.79
N GLU A 653 -1.98 -26.74 14.50
CA GLU A 653 -2.29 -26.50 15.92
C GLU A 653 -1.03 -26.49 16.78
N GLU A 654 -0.15 -27.46 16.59
CA GLU A 654 1.10 -27.57 17.33
C GLU A 654 2.01 -26.36 17.10
N VAL A 655 2.13 -25.88 15.85
CA VAL A 655 2.90 -24.66 15.55
C VAL A 655 2.25 -23.43 16.18
N MET A 656 0.92 -23.31 16.18
CA MET A 656 0.23 -22.21 16.87
C MET A 656 0.47 -22.22 18.38
N GLU A 657 0.51 -23.40 19.01
CA GLU A 657 0.87 -23.54 20.43
C GLU A 657 2.33 -23.13 20.67
N LEU A 658 3.26 -23.59 19.83
CA LEU A 658 4.69 -23.29 19.93
C LEU A 658 5.00 -21.78 19.90
N VAL A 659 4.27 -21.03 19.06
CA VAL A 659 4.39 -19.57 18.93
C VAL A 659 3.33 -18.79 19.73
N GLU A 660 2.52 -19.46 20.54
CA GLU A 660 1.49 -18.85 21.40
C GLU A 660 0.44 -18.00 20.66
N LEU A 661 0.04 -18.42 19.45
CA LEU A 661 -0.98 -17.75 18.63
C LEU A 661 -2.41 -18.31 18.82
N THR A 662 -2.60 -19.30 19.68
CA THR A 662 -3.87 -20.02 19.85
C THR A 662 -5.07 -19.11 20.11
N LEU A 663 -4.90 -18.06 20.93
CA LEU A 663 -5.97 -17.09 21.23
C LEU A 663 -6.35 -16.23 20.01
N LEU A 664 -5.43 -16.05 19.07
CA LEU A 664 -5.61 -15.20 17.88
C LEU A 664 -6.01 -16.02 16.64
N ARG A 665 -6.34 -17.30 16.81
CA ARG A 665 -6.67 -18.23 15.72
C ARG A 665 -7.62 -17.64 14.67
N SER A 666 -8.71 -17.03 15.12
CA SER A 666 -9.78 -16.48 14.28
C SER A 666 -9.62 -14.98 13.98
N ALA A 667 -8.56 -14.35 14.49
CA ALA A 667 -8.31 -12.94 14.27
C ALA A 667 -7.91 -12.68 12.82
N LEU A 668 -8.47 -11.62 12.22
CA LEU A 668 -8.08 -11.17 10.89
C LEU A 668 -6.70 -10.52 10.94
N VAL A 669 -5.87 -10.84 9.94
CA VAL A 669 -4.51 -10.32 9.85
C VAL A 669 -4.48 -8.80 9.69
N GLY A 670 -5.32 -8.25 8.81
CA GLY A 670 -5.44 -6.82 8.56
C GLY A 670 -4.24 -6.18 7.86
N LEU A 671 -4.38 -4.90 7.49
CA LEU A 671 -3.36 -4.09 6.85
C LEU A 671 -2.36 -3.54 7.88
N PRO A 672 -1.04 -3.64 7.62
CA PRO A 672 0.00 -3.16 8.55
C PRO A 672 -0.21 -1.69 8.97
N GLY A 673 -0.22 -1.43 10.28
CA GLY A 673 -0.35 -0.08 10.84
C GLY A 673 -1.74 0.57 10.72
N VAL A 674 -2.73 -0.16 10.19
CA VAL A 674 -4.11 0.35 10.03
C VAL A 674 -5.08 -0.44 10.88
N ASN A 675 -5.11 -1.78 10.75
CA ASN A 675 -6.05 -2.65 11.45
C ASN A 675 -5.55 -4.11 11.55
N GLY A 676 -6.27 -4.92 12.34
CA GLY A 676 -5.99 -6.35 12.52
C GLY A 676 -4.94 -6.61 13.60
N LEU A 677 -3.97 -7.47 13.31
CA LEU A 677 -2.93 -7.87 14.26
C LEU A 677 -1.96 -6.74 14.59
N SER A 678 -1.54 -6.70 15.86
CA SER A 678 -0.43 -5.85 16.31
C SER A 678 0.88 -6.25 15.63
N THR A 679 1.92 -5.40 15.72
CA THR A 679 3.24 -5.69 15.14
C THR A 679 3.84 -6.97 15.70
N GLU A 680 3.77 -7.15 17.02
CA GLU A 680 4.20 -8.35 17.76
C GLU A 680 3.50 -9.62 17.25
N GLN A 681 2.17 -9.60 17.20
CA GLN A 681 1.35 -10.73 16.78
C GLN A 681 1.61 -11.09 15.31
N ARG A 682 1.81 -10.08 14.47
CA ARG A 682 2.12 -10.27 13.06
C ARG A 682 3.50 -10.88 12.84
N LYS A 683 4.49 -10.53 13.67
CA LYS A 683 5.82 -11.17 13.65
C LYS A 683 5.76 -12.64 14.03
N ARG A 684 5.01 -12.98 15.08
CA ARG A 684 4.76 -14.37 15.44
C ARG A 684 4.05 -15.13 14.33
N LEU A 685 3.09 -14.49 13.63
CA LEU A 685 2.46 -15.07 12.45
C LEU A 685 3.48 -15.30 11.32
N THR A 686 4.41 -14.36 11.06
CA THR A 686 5.49 -14.56 10.07
C THR A 686 6.32 -15.79 10.42
N ILE A 687 6.75 -15.91 11.68
CA ILE A 687 7.50 -17.08 12.17
C ILE A 687 6.69 -18.37 11.99
N ALA A 688 5.43 -18.37 12.40
CA ALA A 688 4.54 -19.53 12.28
C ALA A 688 4.32 -19.96 10.82
N VAL A 689 4.11 -19.02 9.90
CA VAL A 689 3.91 -19.30 8.46
C VAL A 689 5.13 -20.00 7.86
N GLU A 690 6.34 -19.64 8.28
CA GLU A 690 7.57 -20.31 7.86
C GLU A 690 7.76 -21.67 8.56
N LEU A 691 7.39 -21.79 9.84
CA LEU A 691 7.51 -23.03 10.61
C LEU A 691 6.58 -24.14 10.13
N VAL A 692 5.39 -23.79 9.66
CA VAL A 692 4.41 -24.75 9.14
C VAL A 692 4.90 -25.45 7.86
N ALA A 693 5.95 -24.93 7.21
CA ALA A 693 6.64 -25.64 6.13
C ALA A 693 7.51 -26.81 6.63
N ASN A 694 7.59 -27.03 7.94
CA ASN A 694 8.50 -27.97 8.59
C ASN A 694 9.98 -27.81 8.18
N PRO A 695 10.55 -26.58 8.15
CA PRO A 695 11.92 -26.36 7.68
C PRO A 695 12.95 -26.88 8.68
N SER A 696 14.13 -27.27 8.18
CA SER A 696 15.28 -27.68 8.99
C SER A 696 16.18 -26.49 9.36
N ILE A 697 16.23 -25.49 8.48
CA ILE A 697 17.04 -24.27 8.63
C ILE A 697 16.10 -23.06 8.58
N ILE A 698 16.25 -22.11 9.50
CA ILE A 698 15.42 -20.90 9.54
C ILE A 698 16.31 -19.67 9.65
N PHE A 699 16.14 -18.75 8.71
CA PHE A 699 16.73 -17.42 8.74
C PHE A 699 15.68 -16.42 9.24
N MET A 700 16.03 -15.59 10.21
CA MET A 700 15.15 -14.55 10.73
C MET A 700 15.82 -13.19 10.61
N ASP A 701 15.29 -12.32 9.77
CA ASP A 701 15.84 -10.98 9.58
C ASP A 701 15.21 -9.99 10.56
N GLU A 702 15.96 -9.63 11.61
CA GLU A 702 15.54 -8.72 12.68
C GLU A 702 14.17 -9.06 13.31
N PRO A 703 14.01 -10.24 13.95
CA PRO A 703 12.73 -10.66 14.52
C PRO A 703 12.26 -9.74 15.67
N THR A 704 13.15 -8.96 16.29
CA THR A 704 12.81 -8.04 17.38
C THR A 704 12.61 -6.58 16.94
N SER A 705 12.80 -6.25 15.66
CA SER A 705 12.68 -4.87 15.17
C SER A 705 11.27 -4.29 15.32
N GLY A 706 11.15 -3.04 15.78
CA GLY A 706 9.85 -2.38 15.92
C GLY A 706 8.95 -2.95 17.02
N LEU A 707 9.50 -3.78 17.92
CA LEU A 707 8.83 -4.29 19.12
C LEU A 707 9.39 -3.61 20.37
N ASP A 708 8.57 -3.55 21.42
CA ASP A 708 9.06 -3.34 22.77
C ASP A 708 9.82 -4.58 23.28
N ALA A 709 10.58 -4.48 24.37
CA ALA A 709 11.39 -5.61 24.82
C ALA A 709 10.54 -6.77 25.41
N ARG A 710 9.30 -6.54 25.87
CA ARG A 710 8.35 -7.58 26.29
C ARG A 710 7.85 -8.37 25.08
N ALA A 711 7.33 -7.68 24.08
CA ALA A 711 6.94 -8.21 22.77
C ALA A 711 8.13 -8.91 22.10
N ALA A 712 9.33 -8.32 22.16
CA ALA A 712 10.55 -8.95 21.68
C ALA A 712 10.92 -10.19 22.49
N ALA A 713 10.74 -10.19 23.81
CA ALA A 713 10.97 -11.36 24.66
C ALA A 713 9.97 -12.49 24.35
N ILE A 714 8.69 -12.15 24.13
CA ILE A 714 7.66 -13.11 23.69
C ILE A 714 8.04 -13.73 22.34
N VAL A 715 8.45 -12.89 21.37
CA VAL A 715 8.93 -13.37 20.07
C VAL A 715 10.19 -14.21 20.23
N MET A 716 11.17 -13.79 21.01
CA MET A 716 12.41 -14.52 21.25
C MET A 716 12.19 -15.84 22.00
N ARG A 717 11.19 -15.92 22.88
CA ARG A 717 10.74 -17.17 23.49
C ARG A 717 10.20 -18.12 22.43
N ALA A 718 9.37 -17.64 21.50
CA ALA A 718 8.92 -18.46 20.38
C ALA A 718 10.07 -18.92 19.46
N VAL A 719 11.08 -18.07 19.25
CA VAL A 719 12.32 -18.42 18.53
C VAL A 719 13.13 -19.48 19.30
N ARG A 720 13.27 -19.36 20.62
CA ARG A 720 13.96 -20.34 21.47
C ARG A 720 13.25 -21.69 21.46
N ASN A 721 11.93 -21.69 21.65
CA ASN A 721 11.08 -22.88 21.54
C ASN A 721 11.28 -23.57 20.18
N THR A 722 11.41 -22.79 19.10
CA THR A 722 11.70 -23.29 17.76
C THR A 722 13.07 -23.96 17.69
N VAL A 723 14.11 -23.36 18.26
CA VAL A 723 15.47 -23.95 18.25
C VAL A 723 15.49 -25.26 19.04
N ASP A 724 14.79 -25.31 20.18
CA ASP A 724 14.75 -26.46 21.08
C ASP A 724 14.12 -27.71 20.45
N THR A 725 13.36 -27.54 19.36
CA THR A 725 12.91 -28.68 18.52
C THR A 725 14.06 -29.37 17.76
N GLY A 726 15.26 -28.78 17.73
CA GLY A 726 16.44 -29.29 17.02
C GLY A 726 16.72 -28.63 15.67
N ARG A 727 16.10 -27.49 15.36
CA ARG A 727 16.30 -26.75 14.09
C ARG A 727 17.54 -25.88 14.12
N THR A 728 18.09 -25.57 12.94
CA THR A 728 19.17 -24.58 12.79
C THR A 728 18.54 -23.21 12.62
N VAL A 729 18.75 -22.29 13.55
CA VAL A 729 18.13 -20.95 13.52
C VAL A 729 19.18 -19.86 13.60
N VAL A 730 19.10 -18.93 12.66
CA VAL A 730 20.01 -17.79 12.55
C VAL A 730 19.18 -16.52 12.51
N CYS A 731 19.47 -15.60 13.43
CA CYS A 731 18.74 -14.34 13.52
C CYS A 731 19.70 -13.16 13.37
N THR A 732 19.39 -12.19 12.51
CA THR A 732 20.02 -10.87 12.66
C THR A 732 19.37 -10.14 13.81
N ILE A 733 20.18 -9.49 14.64
CA ILE A 733 19.65 -8.67 15.73
C ILE A 733 20.44 -7.39 15.86
N HIS A 734 19.73 -6.30 16.16
CA HIS A 734 20.30 -4.96 16.30
C HIS A 734 20.19 -4.52 17.76
N GLN A 735 21.32 -4.55 18.49
CA GLN A 735 21.43 -4.10 19.90
C GLN A 735 20.33 -4.65 20.85
N PRO A 736 20.32 -5.97 21.11
CA PRO A 736 19.38 -6.60 22.05
C PRO A 736 19.60 -6.18 23.51
N SER A 737 18.57 -6.36 24.35
CA SER A 737 18.71 -6.34 25.81
C SER A 737 19.62 -7.46 26.30
N ILE A 738 20.10 -7.37 27.55
CA ILE A 738 20.96 -8.40 28.15
C ILE A 738 20.28 -9.77 28.10
N ASP A 739 19.02 -9.84 28.53
CA ASP A 739 18.23 -11.08 28.55
C ASP A 739 18.08 -11.70 27.16
N ILE A 740 17.80 -10.89 26.13
CA ILE A 740 17.69 -11.38 24.75
C ILE A 740 19.06 -11.80 24.21
N PHE A 741 20.13 -11.04 24.52
CA PHE A 741 21.47 -11.34 24.05
C PHE A 741 22.00 -12.66 24.63
N GLU A 742 21.75 -12.89 25.92
CA GLU A 742 22.19 -14.09 26.63
C GLU A 742 21.33 -15.33 26.29
N ALA A 743 20.18 -15.15 25.62
CA ALA A 743 19.40 -16.27 25.06
C ALA A 743 20.04 -16.90 23.80
N PHE A 744 21.02 -16.24 23.18
CA PHE A 744 21.78 -16.77 22.04
C PHE A 744 22.89 -17.71 22.50
N ASP A 745 23.12 -18.78 21.74
CA ASP A 745 24.19 -19.75 22.00
C ASP A 745 25.51 -19.29 21.37
N GLU A 746 25.43 -18.76 20.14
CA GLU A 746 26.57 -18.34 19.32
C GLU A 746 26.39 -16.93 18.75
N LEU A 747 27.51 -16.26 18.51
CA LEU A 747 27.58 -14.95 17.90
C LEU A 747 28.45 -14.98 16.64
N PHE A 748 27.91 -14.45 15.55
CA PHE A 748 28.61 -14.10 14.33
C PHE A 748 28.65 -12.57 14.22
N LEU A 749 29.80 -11.95 14.50
CA LEU A 749 29.97 -10.50 14.54
C LEU A 749 30.75 -10.00 13.31
N MET A 750 30.16 -9.04 12.60
CA MET A 750 30.74 -8.41 11.40
C MET A 750 31.04 -6.93 11.63
N LYS A 751 32.18 -6.47 11.09
CA LYS A 751 32.51 -5.04 11.00
C LYS A 751 32.10 -4.43 9.66
N ARG A 752 32.09 -3.10 9.60
CA ARG A 752 31.84 -2.36 8.34
C ARG A 752 32.85 -2.78 7.27
N GLY A 753 32.37 -3.07 6.07
CA GLY A 753 33.22 -3.57 4.96
C GLY A 753 33.14 -5.07 4.72
N GLY A 754 32.22 -5.79 5.38
CA GLY A 754 31.91 -7.18 5.03
C GLY A 754 32.92 -8.19 5.53
N GLN A 755 33.49 -7.96 6.71
CA GLN A 755 34.50 -8.82 7.33
C GLN A 755 34.04 -9.23 8.74
N GLU A 756 34.32 -10.46 9.09
CA GLU A 756 34.08 -11.03 10.42
C GLU A 756 35.19 -10.66 11.41
N ILE A 757 34.79 -10.43 12.66
CA ILE A 757 35.69 -10.06 13.77
C ILE A 757 35.54 -10.98 15.00
N TYR A 758 34.44 -11.73 15.07
CA TYR A 758 34.20 -12.76 16.07
C TYR A 758 33.20 -13.77 15.53
N VAL A 759 33.52 -15.07 15.59
CA VAL A 759 32.57 -16.16 15.32
C VAL A 759 32.78 -17.24 16.38
N GLY A 760 31.80 -17.43 17.26
CA GLY A 760 31.93 -18.41 18.33
C GLY A 760 30.86 -18.33 19.41
N PRO A 761 30.95 -19.19 20.44
CA PRO A 761 29.97 -19.24 21.53
C PRO A 761 30.04 -17.98 22.41
N LEU A 762 28.89 -17.54 22.92
CA LEU A 762 28.84 -16.43 23.88
C LEU A 762 29.34 -16.85 25.27
N GLY A 763 29.01 -18.09 25.67
CA GLY A 763 29.26 -18.61 27.02
C GLY A 763 28.28 -18.05 28.05
N HIS A 764 28.24 -18.66 29.24
CA HIS A 764 27.35 -18.20 30.32
C HIS A 764 27.65 -16.73 30.66
N HIS A 765 26.62 -15.88 30.68
CA HIS A 765 26.75 -14.44 30.89
C HIS A 765 27.72 -13.75 29.91
N SER A 766 27.79 -14.21 28.65
CA SER A 766 28.67 -13.66 27.61
C SER A 766 30.18 -13.71 27.95
N CYS A 767 30.60 -14.59 28.87
CA CYS A 767 31.96 -14.57 29.41
C CYS A 767 33.06 -14.87 28.38
N HIS A 768 32.78 -15.66 27.33
CA HIS A 768 33.78 -15.97 26.30
C HIS A 768 34.02 -14.77 25.38
N LEU A 769 32.94 -14.07 25.01
CA LEU A 769 32.98 -12.84 24.23
C LEU A 769 33.78 -11.74 24.95
N ILE A 770 33.46 -11.51 26.23
CA ILE A 770 34.11 -10.47 27.04
C ILE A 770 35.60 -10.77 27.16
N LYS A 771 35.97 -12.00 27.52
CA LYS A 771 37.39 -12.41 27.61
C LYS A 771 38.14 -12.24 26.30
N TYR A 772 37.51 -12.53 25.16
CA TYR A 772 38.14 -12.38 23.86
C TYR A 772 38.52 -10.91 23.57
N PHE A 773 37.57 -9.98 23.71
CA PHE A 773 37.84 -8.57 23.43
C PHE A 773 38.70 -7.90 24.51
N GLU A 774 38.56 -8.27 25.79
CA GLU A 774 39.43 -7.76 26.86
C GLU A 774 40.88 -8.25 26.77
N SER A 775 41.12 -9.38 26.09
CA SER A 775 42.48 -9.86 25.83
C SER A 775 43.24 -9.01 24.80
N MET A 776 42.54 -8.15 24.06
CA MET A 776 43.14 -7.30 23.03
C MET A 776 43.73 -6.03 23.66
N PRO A 777 44.97 -5.63 23.28
CA PRO A 777 45.62 -4.46 23.85
C PRO A 777 44.87 -3.18 23.48
N GLY A 778 44.53 -2.37 24.49
CA GLY A 778 43.90 -1.06 24.32
C GLY A 778 42.37 -1.05 24.33
N VAL A 779 41.70 -2.21 24.31
CA VAL A 779 40.24 -2.29 24.47
C VAL A 779 39.85 -2.00 25.91
N SER A 780 38.85 -1.13 26.11
CA SER A 780 38.33 -0.80 27.43
C SER A 780 37.56 -1.97 28.04
N LYS A 781 37.80 -2.26 29.33
CA LYS A 781 37.05 -3.29 30.07
C LYS A 781 35.57 -2.92 30.19
N ILE A 782 34.71 -3.92 30.22
CA ILE A 782 33.28 -3.71 30.40
C ILE A 782 33.00 -3.18 31.81
N LYS A 783 32.10 -2.21 31.94
CA LYS A 783 31.65 -1.68 33.24
C LYS A 783 30.66 -2.66 33.89
N GLU A 784 30.58 -2.66 35.22
CA GLU A 784 29.58 -3.46 35.93
C GLU A 784 28.15 -3.08 35.49
N ALA A 785 27.29 -4.10 35.35
CA ALA A 785 25.91 -4.01 34.85
C ALA A 785 25.74 -3.39 33.44
N TYR A 786 26.82 -3.26 32.66
CA TYR A 786 26.74 -2.74 31.30
C TYR A 786 26.37 -3.85 30.30
N ASN A 787 25.59 -3.51 29.26
CA ASN A 787 25.13 -4.50 28.28
C ASN A 787 26.29 -4.97 27.38
N PRO A 788 26.65 -6.27 27.39
CA PRO A 788 27.75 -6.80 26.57
C PRO A 788 27.55 -6.55 25.07
N ALA A 789 26.31 -6.60 24.58
CA ALA A 789 25.98 -6.40 23.17
C ALA A 789 26.23 -4.94 22.72
N THR A 790 25.96 -3.98 23.60
CA THR A 790 26.25 -2.56 23.36
C THR A 790 27.75 -2.32 23.41
N TRP A 791 28.42 -2.80 24.46
CA TRP A 791 29.86 -2.63 24.66
C TRP A 791 30.67 -3.18 23.48
N MET A 792 30.36 -4.39 23.01
CA MET A 792 31.11 -4.99 21.90
C MET A 792 31.01 -4.14 20.61
N LEU A 793 29.86 -3.52 20.34
CA LEU A 793 29.67 -2.69 19.14
C LEU A 793 30.37 -1.32 19.27
N GLU A 794 30.50 -0.80 20.49
CA GLU A 794 31.22 0.44 20.77
C GLU A 794 32.74 0.26 20.66
N VAL A 795 33.29 -0.79 21.28
CA VAL A 795 34.74 -1.04 21.26
C VAL A 795 35.25 -1.49 19.89
N THR A 796 34.37 -2.08 19.06
CA THR A 796 34.68 -2.48 17.68
C THR A 796 34.24 -1.45 16.63
N ALA A 797 33.83 -0.25 17.06
CA ALA A 797 33.47 0.83 16.15
C ALA A 797 34.68 1.32 15.34
N SER A 798 34.45 1.77 14.11
CA SER A 798 35.54 2.22 13.22
C SER A 798 36.37 3.39 13.78
N SER A 799 35.78 4.23 14.62
CA SER A 799 36.50 5.30 15.32
C SER A 799 37.50 4.74 16.33
N GLN A 800 37.10 3.72 17.11
CA GLN A 800 37.97 3.05 18.07
C GLN A 800 39.06 2.26 17.36
N GLU A 801 38.71 1.55 16.28
CA GLU A 801 39.66 0.83 15.43
C GLU A 801 40.77 1.77 14.91
N MET A 802 40.40 2.97 14.45
CA MET A 802 41.35 4.00 14.00
C MET A 802 42.19 4.59 15.15
N MET A 803 41.59 4.81 16.32
CA MET A 803 42.31 5.32 17.51
C MET A 803 43.33 4.33 18.05
N LEU A 804 43.00 3.04 18.01
CA LEU A 804 43.87 1.95 18.47
C LEU A 804 44.92 1.55 17.42
N GLY A 805 44.71 1.91 16.16
CA GLY A 805 45.61 1.55 15.05
C GLY A 805 45.64 0.04 14.78
N VAL A 806 44.55 -0.67 15.08
CA VAL A 806 44.42 -2.14 14.90
C VAL A 806 43.39 -2.45 13.83
N ASP A 807 43.50 -3.60 13.16
CA ASP A 807 42.40 -4.16 12.35
C ASP A 807 41.83 -5.39 13.07
N PHE A 808 40.58 -5.29 13.53
CA PHE A 808 39.95 -6.38 14.29
C PHE A 808 39.72 -7.66 13.46
N ALA A 809 39.58 -7.55 12.15
CA ALA A 809 39.42 -8.71 11.27
C ALA A 809 40.75 -9.46 11.11
N ASP A 810 41.87 -8.74 11.03
CA ASP A 810 43.20 -9.36 11.00
C ASP A 810 43.55 -10.03 12.32
N LEU A 811 43.17 -9.41 13.45
CA LEU A 811 43.31 -10.02 14.78
C LEU A 811 42.50 -11.32 14.89
N TYR A 812 41.25 -11.30 14.41
CA TYR A 812 40.41 -12.49 14.39
C TYR A 812 41.03 -13.61 13.54
N LYS A 813 41.51 -13.33 12.32
CA LYS A 813 42.16 -14.33 11.45
C LYS A 813 43.39 -14.98 12.09
N LYS A 814 44.12 -14.26 12.95
CA LYS A 814 45.29 -14.78 13.68
C LYS A 814 44.92 -15.51 14.98
N SER A 815 43.68 -15.37 15.45
CA SER A 815 43.21 -15.95 16.71
C SER A 815 43.02 -17.47 16.63
N ASP A 816 43.06 -18.13 17.79
CA ASP A 816 42.72 -19.56 17.89
C ASP A 816 41.22 -19.81 17.66
N LEU A 817 40.38 -18.79 17.82
CA LEU A 817 38.95 -18.86 17.54
C LEU A 817 38.70 -19.10 16.03
N TYR A 818 39.42 -18.37 15.17
CA TYR A 818 39.34 -18.56 13.71
C TYR A 818 39.80 -19.95 13.28
N LYS A 819 40.91 -20.45 13.85
CA LYS A 819 41.40 -21.82 13.58
C LYS A 819 40.36 -22.88 13.95
N ARG A 820 39.73 -22.73 15.13
CA ARG A 820 38.65 -23.63 15.58
C ARG A 820 37.44 -23.57 14.63
N ASN A 821 37.05 -22.37 14.18
CA ASN A 821 35.95 -22.20 13.24
C ASN A 821 36.26 -22.86 11.88
N LYS A 822 37.46 -22.67 11.31
CA LYS A 822 37.87 -23.33 10.07
C LYS A 822 37.91 -24.86 10.19
N LEU A 823 38.36 -25.41 11.33
CA LEU A 823 38.29 -26.86 11.60
C LEU A 823 36.84 -27.36 11.67
N LEU A 824 35.95 -26.63 12.34
CA LEU A 824 34.53 -26.97 12.42
C LEU A 824 33.85 -26.92 11.04
N ILE A 825 34.18 -25.91 10.22
CA ILE A 825 33.71 -25.81 8.83
C ILE A 825 34.20 -27.02 8.03
N ALA A 826 35.47 -27.41 8.15
CA ALA A 826 36.01 -28.57 7.45
C ALA A 826 35.30 -29.87 7.86
N GLU A 827 35.07 -30.08 9.16
CA GLU A 827 34.33 -31.23 9.70
C GLU A 827 32.90 -31.29 9.16
N LEU A 828 32.13 -30.21 9.31
CA LEU A 828 30.73 -30.13 8.88
C LEU A 828 30.55 -30.10 7.36
N SER A 829 31.62 -29.77 6.62
CA SER A 829 31.65 -29.79 5.15
C SER A 829 31.90 -31.18 4.58
N THR A 830 32.17 -32.18 5.42
CA THR A 830 32.24 -33.59 5.01
C THR A 830 30.92 -34.31 5.34
N PRO A 831 30.30 -35.00 4.36
CA PRO A 831 29.05 -35.71 4.60
C PRO A 831 29.29 -36.90 5.52
N ARG A 832 28.41 -37.09 6.51
CA ARG A 832 28.48 -38.23 7.43
C ARG A 832 28.19 -39.55 6.69
N PRO A 833 28.83 -40.68 7.07
CA PRO A 833 28.57 -41.97 6.44
C PRO A 833 27.09 -42.37 6.54
N GLY A 834 26.46 -42.73 5.42
CA GLY A 834 25.06 -43.17 5.37
C GLY A 834 24.02 -42.08 5.16
N THR A 835 24.40 -40.80 5.11
CA THR A 835 23.48 -39.71 4.73
C THR A 835 23.36 -39.61 3.21
N LYS A 836 22.24 -39.11 2.71
CA LYS A 836 22.00 -38.86 1.29
C LYS A 836 21.99 -37.36 1.02
N ASP A 837 22.36 -36.99 -0.21
CA ASP A 837 22.20 -35.62 -0.69
C ASP A 837 20.71 -35.22 -0.72
N LEU A 838 20.42 -33.95 -0.44
CA LEU A 838 19.09 -33.36 -0.48
C LEU A 838 18.60 -33.32 -1.94
N HIS A 839 17.84 -34.33 -2.33
CA HIS A 839 17.24 -34.43 -3.65
C HIS A 839 15.72 -34.40 -3.55
N PHE A 840 15.12 -33.50 -4.33
CA PHE A 840 13.69 -33.41 -4.51
C PHE A 840 13.39 -33.48 -6.01
N GLU A 841 12.41 -34.29 -6.40
CA GLU A 841 12.04 -34.47 -7.81
C GLU A 841 11.48 -33.19 -8.45
N THR A 842 10.81 -32.36 -7.64
CA THR A 842 10.15 -31.13 -8.08
C THR A 842 10.58 -29.94 -7.22
N GLN A 843 10.65 -28.77 -7.86
CA GLN A 843 10.89 -27.49 -7.19
C GLN A 843 9.83 -27.18 -6.13
N PHE A 844 8.55 -27.43 -6.45
CA PHE A 844 7.41 -27.20 -5.55
C PHE A 844 6.92 -28.51 -4.94
N SER A 845 6.40 -28.46 -3.71
CA SER A 845 5.90 -29.64 -3.01
C SER A 845 4.59 -30.19 -3.60
N GLN A 846 3.69 -29.28 -3.97
CA GLN A 846 2.37 -29.61 -4.52
C GLN A 846 2.35 -29.56 -6.05
N PRO A 847 1.47 -30.32 -6.73
CA PRO A 847 1.34 -30.29 -8.17
C PRO A 847 0.59 -29.03 -8.61
N PHE A 848 0.70 -28.69 -9.90
CA PHE A 848 0.14 -27.46 -10.47
C PHE A 848 -1.34 -27.24 -10.15
N TRP A 849 -2.17 -28.28 -10.24
CA TRP A 849 -3.61 -28.17 -10.00
C TRP A 849 -3.94 -27.87 -8.53
N THR A 850 -3.25 -28.53 -7.59
CA THR A 850 -3.42 -28.26 -6.16
C THR A 850 -2.96 -26.85 -5.80
N GLN A 851 -1.88 -26.35 -6.44
CA GLN A 851 -1.47 -24.96 -6.30
C GLN A 851 -2.60 -24.00 -6.75
N CYS A 852 -3.23 -24.26 -7.90
CA CYS A 852 -4.34 -23.43 -8.40
C CYS A 852 -5.53 -23.42 -7.43
N MET A 853 -5.90 -24.58 -6.90
CA MET A 853 -7.02 -24.71 -5.94
C MET A 853 -6.72 -23.99 -4.62
N ALA A 854 -5.51 -24.11 -4.08
CA ALA A 854 -5.11 -23.41 -2.88
C ALA A 854 -5.12 -21.89 -3.10
N CYS A 855 -4.55 -21.39 -4.20
CA CYS A 855 -4.59 -19.97 -4.53
C CYS A 855 -6.03 -19.46 -4.68
N LEU A 856 -6.90 -20.21 -5.37
CA LEU A 856 -8.31 -19.85 -5.51
C LEU A 856 -9.04 -19.83 -4.16
N TRP A 857 -8.77 -20.79 -3.27
CA TRP A 857 -9.33 -20.84 -1.93
C TRP A 857 -8.95 -19.60 -1.10
N LYS A 858 -7.68 -19.18 -1.15
CA LYS A 858 -7.24 -17.94 -0.48
C LYS A 858 -7.96 -16.72 -1.07
N GLN A 859 -8.03 -16.63 -2.40
CA GLN A 859 -8.68 -15.50 -3.07
C GLN A 859 -10.19 -15.45 -2.77
N TYR A 860 -10.87 -16.59 -2.68
CA TYR A 860 -12.28 -16.67 -2.32
C TYR A 860 -12.56 -16.01 -0.96
N TRP A 861 -11.81 -16.38 0.08
CA TRP A 861 -11.99 -15.77 1.41
C TRP A 861 -11.61 -14.29 1.42
N SER A 862 -10.55 -13.92 0.70
CA SER A 862 -10.10 -12.54 0.59
C SER A 862 -11.17 -11.64 -0.04
N TYR A 863 -11.80 -12.08 -1.14
CA TYR A 863 -12.86 -11.33 -1.82
C TYR A 863 -14.16 -11.29 -1.02
N TRP A 864 -14.54 -12.41 -0.39
CA TRP A 864 -15.74 -12.49 0.43
C TRP A 864 -15.67 -11.56 1.64
N ARG A 865 -14.51 -11.48 2.30
CA ARG A 865 -14.28 -10.64 3.49
C ARG A 865 -13.79 -9.23 3.18
N ASN A 866 -13.81 -8.83 1.91
CA ASN A 866 -13.50 -7.47 1.47
C ASN A 866 -14.78 -6.72 1.01
N PRO A 867 -15.68 -6.33 1.93
CA PRO A 867 -16.91 -5.63 1.57
C PRO A 867 -16.64 -4.25 0.95
N SER A 868 -15.51 -3.60 1.28
CA SER A 868 -15.18 -2.29 0.71
C SER A 868 -14.86 -2.36 -0.78
N TYR A 869 -14.44 -3.51 -1.30
CA TYR A 869 -14.35 -3.77 -2.73
C TYR A 869 -15.67 -4.31 -3.29
N THR A 870 -16.14 -5.45 -2.79
CA THR A 870 -17.21 -6.23 -3.41
C THR A 870 -18.59 -5.61 -3.19
N ALA A 871 -18.92 -5.20 -1.95
CA ALA A 871 -20.23 -4.63 -1.64
C ALA A 871 -20.38 -3.22 -2.26
N VAL A 872 -19.33 -2.40 -2.23
CA VAL A 872 -19.30 -1.10 -2.91
C VAL A 872 -19.55 -1.29 -4.41
N ARG A 873 -18.81 -2.19 -5.07
CA ARG A 873 -19.01 -2.48 -6.50
C ARG A 873 -20.45 -2.84 -6.83
N PHE A 874 -21.10 -3.70 -6.04
CA PHE A 874 -22.48 -4.11 -6.28
C PHE A 874 -23.52 -3.01 -5.97
N ILE A 875 -23.45 -2.38 -4.79
CA ILE A 875 -24.39 -1.32 -4.39
C ILE A 875 -24.36 -0.17 -5.41
N PHE A 876 -23.17 0.22 -5.85
CA PHE A 876 -23.05 1.30 -6.83
C PHE A 876 -23.50 0.89 -8.22
N THR A 877 -23.24 -0.34 -8.65
CA THR A 877 -23.77 -0.81 -9.95
C THR A 877 -25.30 -0.83 -9.92
N LEU A 878 -25.92 -1.24 -8.79
CA LEU A 878 -27.37 -1.23 -8.62
C LEU A 878 -27.90 0.21 -8.72
N PHE A 879 -27.25 1.14 -8.04
CA PHE A 879 -27.62 2.55 -8.08
C PHE A 879 -27.47 3.13 -9.49
N ILE A 880 -26.36 2.84 -10.19
CA ILE A 880 -26.14 3.25 -11.59
C ILE A 880 -27.21 2.64 -12.50
N ALA A 881 -27.56 1.36 -12.32
CA ALA A 881 -28.61 0.70 -13.09
C ALA A 881 -29.97 1.40 -12.95
N LEU A 882 -30.36 1.75 -11.72
CA LEU A 882 -31.60 2.48 -11.45
C LEU A 882 -31.59 3.90 -12.03
N VAL A 883 -30.49 4.63 -11.87
CA VAL A 883 -30.34 5.98 -12.44
C VAL A 883 -30.41 5.90 -13.97
N PHE A 884 -29.70 4.97 -14.61
CA PHE A 884 -29.75 4.77 -16.06
C PHE A 884 -31.13 4.35 -16.53
N GLY A 885 -31.75 3.38 -15.87
CA GLY A 885 -33.07 2.91 -16.21
C GLY A 885 -34.14 4.01 -16.11
N THR A 886 -34.09 4.85 -15.07
CA THR A 886 -35.05 5.97 -14.95
C THR A 886 -34.76 7.13 -15.90
N MET A 887 -33.51 7.34 -16.27
CA MET A 887 -33.09 8.41 -17.17
C MET A 887 -33.42 8.09 -18.63
N PHE A 888 -33.15 6.85 -19.06
CA PHE A 888 -33.42 6.36 -20.42
C PHE A 888 -34.74 5.57 -20.50
N TRP A 889 -35.70 5.90 -19.63
CA TRP A 889 -36.96 5.16 -19.48
C TRP A 889 -37.76 5.11 -20.79
N ASP A 890 -38.15 3.90 -21.21
CA ASP A 890 -38.96 3.64 -22.41
C ASP A 890 -38.40 4.35 -23.66
N LEU A 891 -37.11 4.16 -23.89
CA LEU A 891 -36.38 4.65 -25.06
C LEU A 891 -36.16 3.54 -26.09
N GLY A 892 -36.04 2.28 -25.65
CA GLY A 892 -35.72 1.14 -26.52
C GLY A 892 -36.80 0.82 -27.55
N THR A 893 -38.04 1.23 -27.32
CA THR A 893 -39.19 1.06 -28.22
C THR A 893 -39.26 2.14 -29.32
N LYS A 894 -38.54 3.26 -29.15
CA LYS A 894 -38.59 4.40 -30.07
C LYS A 894 -37.53 4.25 -31.16
N VAL A 895 -37.99 4.06 -32.39
CA VAL A 895 -37.13 3.90 -33.58
C VAL A 895 -37.60 4.73 -34.77
N SER A 896 -38.46 5.72 -34.54
CA SER A 896 -39.08 6.52 -35.61
C SER A 896 -38.18 7.63 -36.14
N ARG A 897 -37.20 8.08 -35.36
CA ARG A 897 -36.25 9.14 -35.75
C ARG A 897 -34.82 8.65 -35.60
N SER A 898 -33.91 9.19 -36.42
CA SER A 898 -32.47 8.93 -36.28
C SER A 898 -31.94 9.33 -34.89
N GLN A 899 -32.48 10.41 -34.30
CA GLN A 899 -32.14 10.84 -32.93
C GLN A 899 -32.49 9.80 -31.86
N ASP A 900 -33.57 9.02 -32.05
CA ASP A 900 -33.96 7.98 -31.11
C ASP A 900 -32.90 6.85 -31.08
N LEU A 901 -32.40 6.47 -32.26
CA LEU A 901 -31.29 5.51 -32.40
C LEU A 901 -29.99 6.04 -31.79
N PHE A 902 -29.67 7.33 -31.98
CA PHE A 902 -28.51 7.97 -31.35
C PHE A 902 -28.63 7.99 -29.81
N ASN A 903 -29.80 8.31 -29.26
CA ASN A 903 -30.04 8.29 -27.83
C ASN A 903 -29.89 6.86 -27.27
N ALA A 904 -30.45 5.85 -27.96
CA ALA A 904 -30.37 4.45 -27.56
C ALA A 904 -28.91 3.94 -27.59
N MET A 905 -28.18 4.18 -28.68
CA MET A 905 -26.76 3.86 -28.77
C MET A 905 -25.93 4.64 -27.75
N GLY A 906 -26.26 5.91 -27.51
CA GLY A 906 -25.62 6.76 -26.51
C GLY A 906 -25.75 6.20 -25.09
N SER A 907 -26.89 5.60 -24.76
CA SER A 907 -27.11 4.91 -23.49
C SER A 907 -26.18 3.69 -23.34
N MET A 908 -26.06 2.87 -24.39
CA MET A 908 -25.17 1.70 -24.41
C MET A 908 -23.69 2.09 -24.36
N TYR A 909 -23.32 3.15 -25.09
CA TYR A 909 -21.99 3.74 -25.08
C TYR A 909 -21.58 4.24 -23.69
N ALA A 910 -22.44 5.02 -23.03
CA ALA A 910 -22.17 5.52 -21.70
C ALA A 910 -22.08 4.36 -20.69
N ALA A 911 -23.01 3.41 -20.74
CA ALA A 911 -22.99 2.22 -19.89
C ALA A 911 -21.68 1.44 -20.03
N CYS A 912 -21.32 1.06 -21.25
CA CYS A 912 -20.13 0.27 -21.55
C CYS A 912 -18.85 0.96 -21.05
N LEU A 913 -18.64 2.22 -21.43
CA LEU A 913 -17.38 2.90 -21.17
C LEU A 913 -17.17 3.19 -19.69
N PHE A 914 -18.18 3.73 -19.01
CA PHE A 914 -18.00 4.17 -17.64
C PHE A 914 -18.09 3.04 -16.62
N LEU A 915 -19.04 2.11 -16.78
CA LEU A 915 -19.12 0.94 -15.90
C LEU A 915 -17.88 0.05 -16.08
N GLY A 916 -17.36 -0.03 -17.31
CA GLY A 916 -16.08 -0.67 -17.62
C GLY A 916 -14.88 0.00 -16.93
N VAL A 917 -14.71 1.32 -17.11
CA VAL A 917 -13.64 2.09 -16.45
C VAL A 917 -13.71 1.98 -14.93
N GLN A 918 -14.91 1.96 -14.35
CA GLN A 918 -15.13 1.76 -12.92
C GLN A 918 -14.61 0.39 -12.45
N ASN A 919 -14.97 -0.70 -13.13
CA ASN A 919 -14.50 -2.05 -12.78
C ASN A 919 -12.98 -2.18 -12.90
N SER A 920 -12.40 -1.59 -13.96
CA SER A 920 -10.95 -1.59 -14.13
C SER A 920 -10.24 -0.77 -13.05
N SER A 921 -10.77 0.39 -12.65
CA SER A 921 -10.14 1.26 -11.64
C SER A 921 -10.29 0.72 -10.21
N SER A 922 -11.38 0.01 -9.90
CA SER A 922 -11.64 -0.54 -8.57
C SER A 922 -10.80 -1.78 -8.25
N VAL A 923 -10.45 -2.59 -9.26
CA VAL A 923 -9.64 -3.81 -9.08
C VAL A 923 -8.14 -3.51 -8.91
N GLN A 924 -7.64 -2.40 -9.48
CA GLN A 924 -6.22 -2.00 -9.38
C GLN A 924 -5.64 -2.00 -7.95
N PRO A 925 -6.26 -1.36 -6.93
CA PRO A 925 -5.74 -1.38 -5.56
C PRO A 925 -5.70 -2.79 -4.95
N VAL A 926 -6.70 -3.61 -5.22
CA VAL A 926 -6.79 -4.98 -4.69
C VAL A 926 -5.64 -5.83 -5.24
N VAL A 927 -5.41 -5.75 -6.56
CA VAL A 927 -4.31 -6.45 -7.23
C VAL A 927 -2.94 -5.94 -6.76
N ALA A 928 -2.81 -4.62 -6.53
CA ALA A 928 -1.55 -4.03 -6.08
C ALA A 928 -1.13 -4.55 -4.69
N VAL A 929 -2.08 -4.67 -3.75
CA VAL A 929 -1.85 -5.23 -2.41
C VAL A 929 -1.54 -6.73 -2.50
N GLU A 930 -2.31 -7.52 -3.24
CA GLU A 930 -2.06 -8.95 -3.36
C GLU A 930 -0.74 -9.26 -4.10
N ARG A 931 -0.29 -8.38 -5.00
CA ARG A 931 1.01 -8.52 -5.68
C ARG A 931 2.20 -8.41 -4.72
N THR A 932 2.13 -7.56 -3.69
CA THR A 932 3.22 -7.47 -2.70
C THR A 932 3.31 -8.74 -1.86
N VAL A 933 2.16 -9.32 -1.49
CA VAL A 933 2.07 -10.63 -0.83
C VAL A 933 2.60 -11.74 -1.75
N PHE A 934 2.18 -11.75 -3.03
CA PHE A 934 2.67 -12.71 -4.03
C PHE A 934 4.20 -12.72 -4.15
N TYR A 935 4.85 -11.57 -4.17
CA TYR A 935 6.32 -11.53 -4.26
C TYR A 935 7.01 -12.22 -3.08
N ARG A 936 6.47 -12.07 -1.86
CA ARG A 936 6.97 -12.78 -0.68
C ARG A 936 6.71 -14.29 -0.81
N GLU A 937 5.48 -14.69 -1.11
CA GLU A 937 5.08 -16.11 -1.24
C GLU A 937 5.88 -16.83 -2.34
N ARG A 938 6.17 -16.14 -3.45
CA ARG A 938 7.02 -16.61 -4.54
C ARG A 938 8.47 -16.80 -4.09
N ALA A 939 9.00 -15.85 -3.32
CA ALA A 939 10.36 -15.94 -2.80
C ALA A 939 10.53 -17.06 -1.75
N ALA A 940 9.46 -17.39 -1.02
CA ALA A 940 9.40 -18.55 -0.12
C ALA A 940 9.19 -19.90 -0.83
N GLY A 941 9.03 -19.90 -2.16
CA GLY A 941 8.87 -21.13 -2.95
C GLY A 941 7.52 -21.85 -2.73
N MET A 942 6.46 -21.13 -2.38
CA MET A 942 5.15 -21.74 -2.08
C MET A 942 4.47 -22.32 -3.33
N TYR A 943 4.53 -21.60 -4.46
CA TYR A 943 3.88 -21.96 -5.71
C TYR A 943 4.52 -21.21 -6.89
N SER A 944 4.21 -21.66 -8.11
CA SER A 944 4.64 -20.99 -9.34
C SER A 944 3.75 -19.79 -9.70
N ALA A 945 4.24 -18.84 -10.51
CA ALA A 945 3.48 -17.60 -10.79
C ALA A 945 2.11 -17.80 -11.48
N ILE A 946 1.97 -18.85 -12.28
CA ILE A 946 0.77 -19.08 -13.11
C ILE A 946 -0.46 -19.51 -12.28
N PRO A 947 -0.37 -20.47 -11.34
CA PRO A 947 -1.45 -20.81 -10.42
C PRO A 947 -2.06 -19.62 -9.67
N TYR A 948 -1.23 -18.69 -9.21
CA TYR A 948 -1.69 -17.46 -8.58
C TYR A 948 -2.50 -16.60 -9.55
N ALA A 949 -1.97 -16.38 -10.76
CA ALA A 949 -2.66 -15.59 -11.77
C ALA A 949 -4.01 -16.22 -12.16
N ILE A 950 -4.06 -17.55 -12.31
CA ILE A 950 -5.29 -18.30 -12.59
C ILE A 950 -6.30 -18.14 -11.45
N GLY A 951 -5.89 -18.31 -10.20
CA GLY A 951 -6.78 -18.13 -9.04
C GLY A 951 -7.38 -16.73 -8.97
N GLN A 952 -6.59 -15.71 -9.29
CA GLN A 952 -7.04 -14.31 -9.30
C GLN A 952 -7.94 -13.96 -10.49
N VAL A 953 -7.76 -14.61 -11.64
CA VAL A 953 -8.64 -14.45 -12.80
C VAL A 953 -9.99 -15.17 -12.57
N ILE A 954 -9.96 -16.39 -12.03
CA ILE A 954 -11.16 -17.21 -11.83
C ILE A 954 -12.08 -16.62 -10.76
N VAL A 955 -11.52 -16.06 -9.67
CA VAL A 955 -12.34 -15.51 -8.57
C VAL A 955 -13.25 -14.37 -9.05
N GLU A 956 -12.85 -13.62 -10.09
CA GLU A 956 -13.61 -12.48 -10.61
C GLU A 956 -14.79 -12.89 -11.50
N LEU A 957 -14.75 -14.07 -12.15
CA LEU A 957 -15.82 -14.56 -13.03
C LEU A 957 -17.21 -14.56 -12.39
N PRO A 958 -17.44 -15.15 -11.19
CA PRO A 958 -18.76 -15.18 -10.57
C PRO A 958 -19.23 -13.79 -10.12
N TYR A 959 -18.35 -12.95 -9.57
CA TYR A 959 -18.73 -11.61 -9.13
C TYR A 959 -19.12 -10.70 -10.30
N VAL A 960 -18.35 -10.74 -11.40
CA VAL A 960 -18.68 -10.02 -12.65
C VAL A 960 -19.99 -10.55 -13.25
N PHE A 961 -20.24 -11.86 -13.18
CA PHE A 961 -21.47 -12.45 -13.71
C PHE A 961 -22.70 -11.95 -12.96
N VAL A 962 -22.66 -12.00 -11.62
CA VAL A 962 -23.74 -11.45 -10.78
C VAL A 962 -23.91 -9.96 -11.05
N GLN A 963 -22.79 -9.20 -11.17
CA GLN A 963 -22.81 -7.77 -11.51
C GLN A 963 -23.55 -7.49 -12.83
N ALA A 964 -23.18 -8.21 -13.89
CA ALA A 964 -23.80 -8.08 -15.19
C ALA A 964 -25.27 -8.49 -15.18
N ALA A 965 -25.64 -9.49 -14.38
CA ALA A 965 -27.00 -10.04 -14.36
C ALA A 965 -28.00 -9.03 -13.82
N PHE A 966 -27.78 -8.48 -12.62
CA PHE A 966 -28.73 -7.50 -12.08
C PHE A 966 -28.69 -6.18 -12.85
N TYR A 967 -27.50 -5.72 -13.28
CA TYR A 967 -27.41 -4.52 -14.12
C TYR A 967 -28.21 -4.70 -15.40
N GLY A 968 -28.01 -5.85 -16.06
CA GLY A 968 -28.66 -6.19 -17.31
C GLY A 968 -30.17 -6.27 -17.17
N ILE A 969 -30.67 -7.01 -16.18
CA ILE A 969 -32.12 -7.17 -15.94
C ILE A 969 -32.80 -5.82 -15.69
N ILE A 970 -32.23 -4.99 -14.80
CA ILE A 970 -32.83 -3.70 -14.40
C ILE A 970 -32.84 -2.74 -15.59
N VAL A 971 -31.68 -2.55 -16.23
CA VAL A 971 -31.55 -1.57 -17.31
C VAL A 971 -32.33 -2.01 -18.54
N TYR A 972 -32.31 -3.29 -18.90
CA TYR A 972 -33.05 -3.79 -20.05
C TYR A 972 -34.56 -3.61 -19.87
N ALA A 973 -35.07 -3.90 -18.67
CA ALA A 973 -36.48 -3.71 -18.32
C ALA A 973 -36.90 -2.24 -18.36
N MET A 974 -36.12 -1.35 -17.76
CA MET A 974 -36.48 0.06 -17.61
C MET A 974 -36.30 0.87 -18.90
N ILE A 975 -35.27 0.57 -19.71
CA ILE A 975 -35.10 1.19 -21.03
C ILE A 975 -36.20 0.74 -21.99
N GLY A 976 -36.78 -0.45 -21.77
CA GLY A 976 -37.85 -0.98 -22.61
C GLY A 976 -37.35 -1.53 -23.94
N PHE A 977 -36.24 -2.28 -23.91
CA PHE A 977 -35.84 -3.06 -25.10
C PHE A 977 -36.84 -4.19 -25.38
N GLU A 978 -36.82 -4.71 -26.60
CA GLU A 978 -37.75 -5.75 -27.03
C GLU A 978 -37.54 -7.05 -26.23
N TRP A 979 -38.56 -7.52 -25.52
CA TRP A 979 -38.47 -8.73 -24.68
C TRP A 979 -38.55 -10.02 -25.51
N THR A 980 -37.45 -10.37 -26.17
CA THR A 980 -37.21 -11.71 -26.72
C THR A 980 -36.03 -12.35 -25.99
N ALA A 981 -36.11 -13.67 -25.75
CA ALA A 981 -35.05 -14.39 -25.05
C ALA A 981 -33.70 -14.20 -25.77
N ALA A 982 -33.68 -14.24 -27.09
CA ALA A 982 -32.47 -14.05 -27.90
C ALA A 982 -31.85 -12.65 -27.69
N LYS A 983 -32.62 -11.56 -27.84
CA LYS A 983 -32.10 -10.19 -27.69
C LYS A 983 -31.61 -9.90 -26.27
N PHE A 984 -32.31 -10.42 -25.25
CA PHE A 984 -31.89 -10.29 -23.86
C PHE A 984 -30.57 -11.03 -23.58
N PHE A 985 -30.44 -12.30 -24.01
CA PHE A 985 -29.20 -13.06 -23.79
C PHE A 985 -28.01 -12.47 -24.58
N TRP A 986 -28.23 -11.91 -25.77
CA TRP A 986 -27.20 -11.16 -26.48
C TRP A 986 -26.75 -9.92 -25.71
N TYR A 987 -27.69 -9.12 -25.21
CA TYR A 987 -27.37 -7.95 -24.40
C TYR A 987 -26.58 -8.34 -23.14
N PHE A 988 -27.05 -9.35 -22.41
CA PHE A 988 -26.37 -9.88 -21.23
C PHE A 988 -24.96 -10.41 -21.56
N PHE A 989 -24.81 -11.15 -22.65
CA PHE A 989 -23.53 -11.69 -23.12
C PHE A 989 -22.52 -10.56 -23.39
N PHE A 990 -22.90 -9.56 -24.19
CA PHE A 990 -22.00 -8.44 -24.50
C PHE A 990 -21.65 -7.62 -23.26
N MET A 991 -22.61 -7.38 -22.36
CA MET A 991 -22.34 -6.67 -21.10
C MET A 991 -21.42 -7.47 -20.17
N TYR A 992 -21.63 -8.78 -20.01
CA TYR A 992 -20.80 -9.64 -19.17
C TYR A 992 -19.33 -9.65 -19.63
N PHE A 993 -19.09 -9.96 -20.91
CA PHE A 993 -17.72 -9.98 -21.45
C PHE A 993 -17.07 -8.60 -21.47
N THR A 994 -17.87 -7.53 -21.60
CA THR A 994 -17.39 -6.15 -21.48
C THR A 994 -16.84 -5.86 -20.09
N LEU A 995 -17.64 -6.11 -19.06
CA LEU A 995 -17.20 -5.93 -17.69
C LEU A 995 -16.01 -6.82 -17.36
N LEU A 996 -15.94 -8.01 -17.95
CA LEU A 996 -14.84 -8.95 -17.76
C LEU A 996 -13.52 -8.43 -18.36
N TYR A 997 -13.51 -8.02 -19.64
CA TYR A 997 -12.26 -7.55 -20.26
C TYR A 997 -11.76 -6.26 -19.61
N PHE A 998 -12.64 -5.37 -19.15
CA PHE A 998 -12.24 -4.18 -18.41
C PHE A 998 -11.62 -4.54 -17.05
N THR A 999 -12.19 -5.51 -16.33
CA THR A 999 -11.62 -5.98 -15.06
C THR A 999 -10.23 -6.57 -15.28
N PHE A 1000 -10.05 -7.45 -16.27
CA PHE A 1000 -8.74 -8.02 -16.60
C PHE A 1000 -7.74 -7.01 -17.15
N TYR A 1001 -8.20 -6.00 -17.88
CA TYR A 1001 -7.36 -4.88 -18.28
C TYR A 1001 -6.81 -4.12 -17.05
N GLY A 1002 -7.66 -3.87 -16.05
CA GLY A 1002 -7.25 -3.28 -14.77
C GLY A 1002 -6.14 -4.10 -14.09
N MET A 1003 -6.31 -5.43 -14.00
CA MET A 1003 -5.27 -6.32 -13.44
C MET A 1003 -3.97 -6.29 -14.25
N MET A 1004 -4.09 -6.38 -15.59
CA MET A 1004 -2.95 -6.33 -16.51
C MET A 1004 -2.14 -5.06 -16.32
N THR A 1005 -2.80 -3.89 -16.20
CA THR A 1005 -2.08 -2.62 -16.01
C THR A 1005 -1.24 -2.60 -14.74
N VAL A 1006 -1.70 -3.20 -13.64
CA VAL A 1006 -0.90 -3.32 -12.40
C VAL A 1006 0.25 -4.32 -12.56
N ALA A 1007 0.06 -5.38 -13.34
CA ALA A 1007 1.11 -6.37 -13.57
C ALA A 1007 2.26 -5.85 -14.42
N ILE A 1008 2.01 -4.91 -15.36
CA ILE A 1008 3.03 -4.36 -16.26
C ILE A 1008 3.67 -3.05 -15.77
N THR A 1009 3.18 -2.46 -14.67
CA THR A 1009 3.72 -1.21 -14.12
C THR A 1009 4.31 -1.39 -12.71
N PRO A 1010 5.29 -0.56 -12.33
CA PRO A 1010 5.92 -0.67 -11.02
C PRO A 1010 4.97 -0.31 -9.88
N ASN A 1011 4.13 0.72 -10.05
CA ASN A 1011 3.22 1.19 -9.01
C ASN A 1011 1.80 1.41 -9.55
N GLN A 1012 0.86 1.51 -8.61
CA GLN A 1012 -0.54 1.74 -8.90
C GLN A 1012 -0.79 3.09 -9.59
N ASN A 1013 -0.06 4.15 -9.21
CA ASN A 1013 -0.23 5.47 -9.81
C ASN A 1013 0.09 5.46 -11.31
N VAL A 1014 1.19 4.82 -11.72
CA VAL A 1014 1.53 4.68 -13.14
C VAL A 1014 0.51 3.74 -13.83
N ALA A 1015 0.04 2.69 -13.16
CA ALA A 1015 -1.01 1.81 -13.68
C ALA A 1015 -2.27 2.61 -14.05
N SER A 1016 -2.75 3.47 -13.15
CA SER A 1016 -3.95 4.28 -13.40
C SER A 1016 -3.75 5.30 -14.53
N VAL A 1017 -2.57 5.91 -14.66
CA VAL A 1017 -2.28 6.87 -15.74
C VAL A 1017 -2.21 6.17 -17.09
N VAL A 1018 -1.51 5.03 -17.19
CA VAL A 1018 -1.46 4.20 -18.40
C VAL A 1018 -2.85 3.71 -18.77
N ALA A 1019 -3.64 3.27 -17.79
CA ALA A 1019 -5.02 2.84 -18.00
C ALA A 1019 -5.88 3.96 -18.60
N ALA A 1020 -5.80 5.18 -18.04
CA ALA A 1020 -6.53 6.35 -18.49
C ALA A 1020 -6.20 6.75 -19.95
N PHE A 1021 -4.95 6.55 -20.38
CA PHE A 1021 -4.57 6.78 -21.78
C PHE A 1021 -5.39 5.90 -22.73
N PHE A 1022 -5.40 4.59 -22.52
CA PHE A 1022 -6.13 3.69 -23.39
C PHE A 1022 -7.64 3.85 -23.27
N TYR A 1023 -8.19 4.23 -22.10
CA TYR A 1023 -9.61 4.59 -22.01
C TYR A 1023 -9.97 5.72 -22.97
N ALA A 1024 -9.12 6.75 -23.07
CA ALA A 1024 -9.34 7.87 -23.98
C ALA A 1024 -9.23 7.44 -25.45
N VAL A 1025 -8.27 6.57 -25.79
CA VAL A 1025 -8.14 6.03 -27.16
C VAL A 1025 -9.34 5.14 -27.51
N TRP A 1026 -9.75 4.24 -26.63
CA TRP A 1026 -10.94 3.40 -26.82
C TRP A 1026 -12.23 4.22 -26.93
N ASN A 1027 -12.30 5.33 -26.19
CA ASN A 1027 -13.41 6.26 -26.28
C ASN A 1027 -13.51 6.87 -27.70
N LEU A 1028 -12.40 7.38 -28.22
CA LEU A 1028 -12.34 8.01 -29.54
C LEU A 1028 -12.74 7.03 -30.65
N PHE A 1029 -12.25 5.80 -30.57
CA PHE A 1029 -12.46 4.75 -31.58
C PHE A 1029 -13.64 3.81 -31.27
N SER A 1030 -14.50 4.17 -30.31
CA SER A 1030 -15.66 3.37 -29.90
C SER A 1030 -16.72 3.19 -31.00
N GLY A 1031 -16.71 4.04 -32.04
CA GLY A 1031 -17.72 4.04 -33.10
C GLY A 1031 -18.93 4.94 -32.84
N PHE A 1032 -19.07 5.49 -31.62
CA PHE A 1032 -20.13 6.46 -31.29
C PHE A 1032 -19.73 7.89 -31.66
N ILE A 1033 -18.52 8.32 -31.29
CA ILE A 1033 -18.02 9.68 -31.56
C ILE A 1033 -17.72 9.88 -33.04
N VAL A 1034 -17.02 8.90 -33.64
CA VAL A 1034 -16.76 8.85 -35.07
C VAL A 1034 -17.17 7.46 -35.56
N PRO A 1035 -18.14 7.35 -36.48
CA PRO A 1035 -18.55 6.06 -36.99
C PRO A 1035 -17.49 5.48 -37.93
N ARG A 1036 -17.41 4.15 -37.98
CA ARG A 1036 -16.37 3.40 -38.72
C ARG A 1036 -16.16 3.89 -40.17
N PRO A 1037 -17.20 4.13 -40.99
CA PRO A 1037 -17.02 4.56 -42.39
C PRO A 1037 -16.33 5.93 -42.51
N ARG A 1038 -16.54 6.83 -41.55
CA ARG A 1038 -15.98 8.19 -41.52
C ARG A 1038 -14.57 8.25 -40.94
N ILE A 1039 -14.08 7.19 -40.29
CA ILE A 1039 -12.69 7.12 -39.83
C ILE A 1039 -11.74 7.09 -41.06
N PRO A 1040 -10.70 7.96 -41.09
CA PRO A 1040 -9.71 7.93 -42.15
C PRO A 1040 -9.04 6.57 -42.31
N ILE A 1041 -8.65 6.23 -43.55
CA ILE A 1041 -8.15 4.90 -43.91
C ILE A 1041 -6.95 4.49 -43.05
N TRP A 1042 -6.04 5.42 -42.73
CA TRP A 1042 -4.85 5.16 -41.91
C TRP A 1042 -5.15 4.83 -40.43
N TRP A 1043 -6.34 5.16 -39.92
CA TRP A 1043 -6.76 4.85 -38.55
C TRP A 1043 -7.83 3.75 -38.45
N ARG A 1044 -8.37 3.31 -39.59
CA ARG A 1044 -9.46 2.33 -39.63
C ARG A 1044 -9.09 0.96 -39.03
N TRP A 1045 -7.81 0.59 -39.06
CA TRP A 1045 -7.32 -0.64 -38.42
C TRP A 1045 -7.52 -0.62 -36.89
N TYR A 1046 -7.38 0.54 -36.25
CA TYR A 1046 -7.48 0.64 -34.79
C TYR A 1046 -8.92 0.46 -34.29
N TYR A 1047 -9.92 0.84 -35.10
CA TYR A 1047 -11.32 0.53 -34.80
C TYR A 1047 -11.50 -0.98 -34.52
N TRP A 1048 -10.86 -1.84 -35.31
CA TRP A 1048 -10.91 -3.30 -35.11
C TRP A 1048 -10.03 -3.80 -33.96
N ALA A 1049 -9.05 -3.01 -33.52
CA ALA A 1049 -8.26 -3.31 -32.32
C ALA A 1049 -8.93 -2.81 -31.03
N CYS A 1050 -9.93 -1.93 -31.13
CA CYS A 1050 -10.60 -1.29 -30.00
C CYS A 1050 -11.65 -2.22 -29.35
N PRO A 1051 -11.50 -2.62 -28.08
CA PRO A 1051 -12.47 -3.48 -27.38
C PRO A 1051 -13.89 -2.90 -27.35
N VAL A 1052 -14.00 -1.60 -27.05
CA VAL A 1052 -15.28 -0.90 -26.88
C VAL A 1052 -16.05 -0.82 -28.21
N ALA A 1053 -15.35 -0.77 -29.35
CA ALA A 1053 -15.97 -0.77 -30.66
C ALA A 1053 -16.75 -2.07 -30.92
N TRP A 1054 -16.18 -3.21 -30.55
CA TRP A 1054 -16.83 -4.52 -30.66
C TRP A 1054 -18.03 -4.66 -29.72
N THR A 1055 -17.91 -4.17 -28.48
CA THR A 1055 -19.05 -4.13 -27.56
C THR A 1055 -20.21 -3.33 -28.14
N LEU A 1056 -19.96 -2.12 -28.64
CA LEU A 1056 -21.03 -1.27 -29.16
C LEU A 1056 -21.62 -1.80 -30.45
N TYR A 1057 -20.79 -2.37 -31.34
CA TYR A 1057 -21.30 -3.09 -32.49
C TYR A 1057 -22.26 -4.19 -32.04
N GLY A 1058 -21.85 -5.06 -31.11
CA GLY A 1058 -22.65 -6.20 -30.64
C GLY A 1058 -23.96 -5.78 -29.96
N LEU A 1059 -23.90 -4.77 -29.08
CA LEU A 1059 -25.08 -4.24 -28.40
C LEU A 1059 -26.07 -3.63 -29.39
N VAL A 1060 -25.62 -2.76 -30.31
CA VAL A 1060 -26.53 -2.10 -31.27
C VAL A 1060 -27.05 -3.07 -32.32
N ALA A 1061 -26.18 -3.93 -32.88
CA ALA A 1061 -26.56 -4.86 -33.93
C ALA A 1061 -27.52 -5.97 -33.45
N SER A 1062 -27.39 -6.40 -32.19
CA SER A 1062 -28.31 -7.39 -31.61
C SER A 1062 -29.70 -6.81 -31.29
N GLN A 1063 -29.81 -5.52 -30.98
CA GLN A 1063 -31.10 -4.91 -30.62
C GLN A 1063 -31.85 -4.33 -31.83
N PHE A 1064 -31.13 -3.72 -32.78
CA PHE A 1064 -31.74 -2.87 -33.81
C PHE A 1064 -31.43 -3.26 -35.27
N ALA A 1065 -30.38 -4.02 -35.57
CA ALA A 1065 -29.95 -4.25 -36.97
C ALA A 1065 -30.83 -5.25 -37.76
N ASP A 1066 -31.78 -5.90 -37.08
CA ASP A 1066 -32.82 -6.76 -37.66
C ASP A 1066 -34.12 -6.01 -37.99
N LEU A 1067 -34.29 -4.77 -37.48
CA LEU A 1067 -35.51 -3.98 -37.64
C LEU A 1067 -35.62 -3.32 -39.03
N GLN A 1068 -36.81 -3.39 -39.63
CA GLN A 1068 -37.12 -2.80 -40.94
C GLN A 1068 -38.04 -1.57 -40.86
N ASN A 1069 -38.23 -1.00 -39.67
CA ASN A 1069 -39.05 0.20 -39.47
C ASN A 1069 -38.51 1.41 -40.26
N ASP A 1070 -39.41 2.23 -40.80
CA ASP A 1070 -39.06 3.44 -41.54
C ASP A 1070 -38.72 4.61 -40.60
N LEU A 1071 -37.64 5.34 -40.90
CA LEU A 1071 -37.15 6.51 -40.15
C LEU A 1071 -37.73 7.85 -40.65
N GLY A 1072 -38.74 7.82 -41.52
CA GLY A 1072 -39.39 9.01 -42.08
C GLY A 1072 -38.66 9.70 -43.24
N ASN A 1073 -37.44 9.25 -43.59
CA ASN A 1073 -36.60 9.81 -44.67
C ASN A 1073 -36.39 8.84 -45.85
N ASN A 1074 -37.36 7.96 -46.16
CA ASN A 1074 -37.23 6.87 -47.15
C ASN A 1074 -36.06 5.89 -46.90
N GLU A 1075 -35.55 5.81 -45.67
CA GLU A 1075 -34.51 4.88 -45.22
C GLU A 1075 -35.05 4.10 -44.01
N ASN A 1076 -34.83 2.78 -43.97
CA ASN A 1076 -35.19 1.96 -42.83
C ASN A 1076 -34.05 1.86 -41.80
N VAL A 1077 -34.36 1.42 -40.57
CA VAL A 1077 -33.37 1.29 -39.46
C VAL A 1077 -32.15 0.48 -39.88
N LYS A 1078 -32.34 -0.67 -40.54
CA LYS A 1078 -31.24 -1.53 -41.03
C LYS A 1078 -30.32 -0.81 -42.03
N GLN A 1079 -30.88 -0.09 -43.00
CA GLN A 1079 -30.14 0.68 -44.00
C GLN A 1079 -29.36 1.82 -43.35
N PHE A 1080 -29.96 2.54 -42.41
CA PHE A 1080 -29.29 3.62 -41.68
C PHE A 1080 -28.11 3.11 -40.85
N LEU A 1081 -28.28 2.02 -40.11
CA LEU A 1081 -27.20 1.43 -39.30
C LEU A 1081 -26.04 0.92 -40.18
N SER A 1082 -26.34 0.37 -41.36
CA SER A 1082 -25.32 -0.06 -42.32
C SER A 1082 -24.61 1.13 -42.98
N ARG A 1083 -25.35 2.14 -43.45
CA ARG A 1083 -24.80 3.34 -44.12
C ARG A 1083 -23.97 4.19 -43.17
N TYR A 1084 -24.52 4.53 -42.01
CA TYR A 1084 -23.91 5.48 -41.08
C TYR A 1084 -22.83 4.82 -40.22
N PHE A 1085 -23.17 3.73 -39.51
CA PHE A 1085 -22.25 3.07 -38.57
C PHE A 1085 -21.46 1.91 -39.19
N GLY A 1086 -21.93 1.33 -40.29
CA GLY A 1086 -21.34 0.11 -40.86
C GLY A 1086 -21.69 -1.16 -40.09
N PHE A 1087 -22.84 -1.17 -39.40
CA PHE A 1087 -23.30 -2.32 -38.63
C PHE A 1087 -24.18 -3.24 -39.47
N GLU A 1088 -23.87 -4.52 -39.42
CA GLU A 1088 -24.56 -5.61 -40.11
C GLU A 1088 -24.89 -6.71 -39.11
N HIS A 1089 -26.12 -7.21 -39.15
CA HIS A 1089 -26.61 -8.25 -38.24
C HIS A 1089 -25.92 -9.60 -38.46
N ASP A 1090 -25.60 -9.95 -39.72
CA ASP A 1090 -24.98 -11.24 -40.07
C ASP A 1090 -23.56 -11.40 -39.50
N PHE A 1091 -22.91 -10.29 -39.13
CA PHE A 1091 -21.57 -10.27 -38.55
C PHE A 1091 -21.54 -10.52 -37.03
N LEU A 1092 -22.71 -10.66 -36.38
CA LEU A 1092 -22.82 -10.75 -34.91
C LEU A 1092 -22.04 -11.93 -34.31
N GLY A 1093 -21.99 -13.08 -35.00
CA GLY A 1093 -21.24 -14.25 -34.54
C GLY A 1093 -19.72 -14.01 -34.46
N VAL A 1094 -19.17 -13.25 -35.40
CA VAL A 1094 -17.74 -12.86 -35.38
C VAL A 1094 -17.46 -11.89 -34.24
N VAL A 1095 -18.35 -10.91 -34.05
CA VAL A 1095 -18.27 -9.94 -32.94
C VAL A 1095 -18.28 -10.65 -31.59
N ALA A 1096 -19.11 -11.69 -31.44
CA ALA A 1096 -19.16 -12.51 -30.23
C ALA A 1096 -17.86 -13.30 -29.98
N ALA A 1097 -17.24 -13.87 -31.03
CA ALA A 1097 -15.98 -14.57 -30.88
C ALA A 1097 -14.85 -13.62 -30.44
N VAL A 1098 -14.78 -12.42 -31.02
CA VAL A 1098 -13.76 -11.42 -30.67
C VAL A 1098 -13.93 -10.93 -29.23
N ILE A 1099 -15.17 -10.67 -28.78
CA ILE A 1099 -15.39 -10.16 -27.42
C ILE A 1099 -15.02 -11.18 -26.34
N VAL A 1100 -15.08 -12.48 -26.64
CA VAL A 1100 -14.60 -13.56 -25.76
C VAL A 1100 -13.08 -13.66 -25.78
N ALA A 1101 -12.45 -13.43 -26.93
CA ALA A 1101 -10.98 -13.49 -27.06
C ALA A 1101 -10.27 -12.37 -26.28
N LEU A 1102 -10.87 -11.18 -26.18
CA LEU A 1102 -10.29 -10.01 -25.49
C LEU A 1102 -10.00 -10.25 -23.99
N PRO A 1103 -10.93 -10.73 -23.15
CA PRO A 1103 -10.63 -11.03 -21.75
C PRO A 1103 -9.60 -12.15 -21.61
N VAL A 1104 -9.64 -13.18 -22.46
CA VAL A 1104 -8.63 -14.24 -22.47
C VAL A 1104 -7.24 -13.66 -22.75
N MET A 1105 -7.13 -12.77 -23.75
CA MET A 1105 -5.88 -12.07 -24.07
C MET A 1105 -5.36 -11.27 -22.88
N PHE A 1106 -6.19 -10.43 -22.24
CA PHE A 1106 -5.75 -9.65 -21.08
C PHE A 1106 -5.37 -10.52 -19.88
N ALA A 1107 -6.09 -11.62 -19.64
CA ALA A 1107 -5.76 -12.58 -18.59
C ALA A 1107 -4.42 -13.29 -18.85
N VAL A 1108 -4.13 -13.66 -20.09
CA VAL A 1108 -2.84 -14.26 -20.49
C VAL A 1108 -1.70 -13.25 -20.31
N ILE A 1109 -1.88 -12.00 -20.77
CA ILE A 1109 -0.86 -10.95 -20.58
C ILE A 1109 -0.62 -10.70 -19.09
N PHE A 1110 -1.68 -10.64 -18.28
CA PHE A 1110 -1.57 -10.54 -16.82
C PHE A 1110 -0.74 -11.69 -16.23
N ALA A 1111 -1.03 -12.94 -16.58
CA ALA A 1111 -0.31 -14.11 -16.08
C ALA A 1111 1.16 -14.11 -16.51
N LEU A 1112 1.45 -13.76 -17.76
CA LEU A 1112 2.83 -13.67 -18.28
C LEU A 1112 3.60 -12.51 -17.65
N ALA A 1113 2.97 -11.36 -17.46
CA ALA A 1113 3.57 -10.18 -16.84
C ALA A 1113 3.93 -10.45 -15.38
N ILE A 1114 3.03 -11.02 -14.57
CA ILE A 1114 3.31 -11.40 -13.18
C ILE A 1114 4.45 -12.44 -13.08
N LYS A 1115 4.56 -13.33 -14.07
CA LYS A 1115 5.65 -14.31 -14.14
C LYS A 1115 6.99 -13.66 -14.48
N ALA A 1116 7.03 -12.85 -15.54
CA ALA A 1116 8.27 -12.34 -16.13
C ALA A 1116 8.79 -11.06 -15.49
N LEU A 1117 7.91 -10.14 -15.09
CA LEU A 1117 8.28 -8.84 -14.54
C LEU A 1117 8.39 -8.95 -13.02
N ASN A 1118 9.51 -8.47 -12.48
CA ASN A 1118 9.68 -8.28 -11.05
C ASN A 1118 10.10 -6.83 -10.79
N PHE A 1119 9.21 -6.06 -10.17
CA PHE A 1119 9.47 -4.67 -9.83
C PHE A 1119 10.14 -4.49 -8.46
N GLN A 1120 10.31 -5.56 -7.67
CA GLN A 1120 11.14 -5.50 -6.47
C GLN A 1120 12.61 -5.43 -6.87
N ARG A 1121 13.25 -4.28 -6.69
CA ARG A 1121 14.71 -4.15 -6.69
C ARG A 1121 15.19 -4.35 -5.25
N ARG A 1122 15.76 -5.52 -4.94
CA ARG A 1122 16.32 -5.88 -3.62
C ARG A 1122 17.85 -5.84 -3.66
#